data_AF-A0A1R3RSM3-F1
#
_entry.id   AF-A0A1R3RSM3-F1
#
_cell.length_a   1.000
_cell.length_b   1.000
_cell.length_c   1.000
_cell.angle_alpha   90.00
_cell.angle_beta   90.00
_cell.angle_gamma   90.00
#
_symmetry.space_group_name_H-M   'P 1'
#
loop_
_entity.id
_entity.type
_entity.pdbx_description
1 polymer ?
#
loop_
_entity_poly.entity_id
_entity_poly.type
_entity_poly.pdbx_seq_one_letter_code
_entity_poly.pdbx_strand_id
1 'polypeptide(L)'
;MLKYFAELSEPAKECLQTISRAEKPGVRLPKLFDEMHAAEIANRMTKIDHTADIVRDIRGAFQERKVPWVDIDVVLPAGVIQPPQPDIDDGVHEGNADLFDAPDLQYGRYTSLIQSLGAPMFLPTSRLKRAPSQPTNVSKSRLFSKSQKQALRLTMCEVVDTEERYVNKLYTLVCNVAEEFRLKAQARGASSTSPDESDLATLFPPCLNEILEVNMGFLGVIRQILEETEKDAIDDITEDTQLPSSVSQRSFSREENDAIGAVAFANALLEWFPRFSQPYADYMRAHTGFTQTLNSFMRDKNSSFSKRVYETGEQKLRSLLMEPVQRLPRYSLLIDTMTSSLPLVHAAVRPLLKARDVIKDICSLDDTSSTNHDQSFRRLKELVDGWPSTILPTGRLITAVDFNELTPPYHLDVPPIEPSAGIMLIYKNCLVLLSKTLGSRATARGLLADLDNAAATTNAAPNSPISMELRVVQVYDLHTVRCTQSTCGRILFLAPTSATSRPDQNTTVDLLALEPISMYEGRASRIIEEIAKAKIEGRFSENERENGKWSLRSPTGTVGNLGILACVFEEEQEETTRRANLSRIRVVFDTSRAVCSQTLSNSDLEVIVSVSLANEDQYRVDVDSVVGSPSSDMVTVDSFVPVLSKRLLNVLLPLHGPRNRTMTESIVHSNFEILRYLTGHLMAQFKVPRGFRPPSPSKLLSSLLGGNQAKESNTANSKSPSSATLLGEFPKMPPPRANMSRSNTLPSVFPGKEESPIKISVVGAAPSKGQESPFSALEQTFAAYALALQSRSGNIVGRSLRGRDNVDRSSVNELYNILLENPGKIQAAAEVPVDTLFVAFETFMANAWSEHMGPVIDLSSLKILQAQFDNMFPRDFEENFRRFLADMSPQNRRALASMIRLLAELLDASGSDGDRGALTAAFAEVLTVEGDPMHHISLLDRLVDDF
;
A
#
# COMPACT_ATOMS: atom_id res chain seq x y z
N MET A 1 -15.14 -40.00 -8.72
CA MET A 1 -15.83 -39.86 -7.43
C MET A 1 -14.95 -40.28 -6.25
N LEU A 2 -14.66 -41.56 -6.03
CA LEU A 2 -13.89 -42.02 -4.85
C LEU A 2 -12.56 -41.28 -4.60
N LYS A 3 -11.77 -41.00 -5.65
CA LYS A 3 -10.55 -40.18 -5.53
C LYS A 3 -10.81 -38.82 -4.84
N TYR A 4 -11.85 -38.10 -5.26
CA TYR A 4 -12.22 -36.81 -4.67
C TYR A 4 -12.71 -36.94 -3.22
N PHE A 5 -13.36 -38.05 -2.86
CA PHE A 5 -13.72 -38.33 -1.45
C PHE A 5 -12.50 -38.61 -0.57
N ALA A 6 -11.46 -39.25 -1.12
CA ALA A 6 -10.20 -39.47 -0.42
C ALA A 6 -9.37 -38.17 -0.27
N GLU A 7 -9.42 -37.28 -1.26
CA GLU A 7 -8.69 -35.99 -1.27
C GLU A 7 -9.36 -34.89 -0.41
N LEU A 8 -10.64 -35.03 -0.05
CA LEU A 8 -11.30 -34.14 0.90
C LEU A 8 -10.69 -34.25 2.30
N SER A 9 -10.49 -33.11 2.94
CA SER A 9 -10.04 -33.02 4.34
C SER A 9 -11.12 -33.53 5.31
N GLU A 10 -10.71 -34.09 6.45
CA GLU A 10 -11.65 -34.52 7.49
C GLU A 10 -12.53 -33.37 8.02
N PRO A 11 -12.02 -32.14 8.29
CA PRO A 11 -12.86 -31.00 8.63
C PRO A 11 -13.94 -30.71 7.58
N ALA A 12 -13.62 -30.78 6.28
CA ALA A 12 -14.61 -30.57 5.22
C ALA A 12 -15.66 -31.68 5.20
N LYS A 13 -15.28 -32.95 5.44
CA LYS A 13 -16.22 -34.06 5.58
C LYS A 13 -17.14 -33.88 6.78
N GLU A 14 -16.62 -33.48 7.94
CA GLU A 14 -17.41 -33.17 9.14
C GLU A 14 -18.40 -32.02 8.91
N CYS A 15 -17.94 -30.94 8.28
CA CYS A 15 -18.75 -29.77 7.95
C CYS A 15 -19.91 -30.14 7.01
N LEU A 16 -19.61 -30.82 5.89
CA LEU A 16 -20.60 -31.29 4.93
C LEU A 16 -21.60 -32.30 5.55
N GLN A 17 -21.14 -33.20 6.43
CA GLN A 17 -22.04 -34.07 7.19
C GLN A 17 -22.97 -33.26 8.10
N THR A 18 -22.46 -32.23 8.77
CA THR A 18 -23.23 -31.39 9.69
C THR A 18 -24.31 -30.61 8.94
N ILE A 19 -23.95 -29.96 7.82
CA ILE A 19 -24.91 -29.27 6.94
C ILE A 19 -26.00 -30.24 6.46
N SER A 20 -25.62 -31.43 5.96
CA SER A 20 -26.59 -32.42 5.46
C SER A 20 -27.54 -32.98 6.54
N ARG A 21 -27.13 -32.96 7.82
CA ARG A 21 -27.96 -33.35 8.97
C ARG A 21 -28.92 -32.24 9.36
N ALA A 22 -28.49 -30.98 9.28
CA ALA A 22 -29.30 -29.81 9.63
C ALA A 22 -30.52 -29.65 8.70
N GLU A 23 -30.37 -29.94 7.40
CA GLU A 23 -31.49 -29.88 6.44
C GLU A 23 -32.55 -30.97 6.63
N LYS A 24 -32.20 -32.12 7.24
CA LYS A 24 -33.07 -33.31 7.31
C LYS A 24 -33.04 -33.98 8.70
N PRO A 25 -33.47 -33.28 9.77
CA PRO A 25 -33.54 -33.86 11.11
C PRO A 25 -34.48 -35.07 11.13
N GLY A 26 -33.93 -36.25 11.44
CA GLY A 26 -34.69 -37.50 11.65
C GLY A 26 -34.52 -38.58 10.58
N VAL A 27 -33.89 -38.30 9.43
CA VAL A 27 -33.57 -39.34 8.43
C VAL A 27 -32.22 -39.98 8.74
N ARG A 28 -32.14 -41.33 8.78
CA ARG A 28 -30.85 -42.04 8.73
C ARG A 28 -30.21 -41.78 7.36
N LEU A 29 -29.33 -40.79 7.30
CA LEU A 29 -28.50 -40.54 6.12
C LEU A 29 -27.68 -41.80 5.79
N PRO A 30 -27.48 -42.13 4.50
CA PRO A 30 -26.49 -43.12 4.08
C PRO A 30 -25.10 -42.78 4.64
N LYS A 31 -24.18 -43.77 4.65
CA LYS A 31 -22.77 -43.49 4.94
C LYS A 31 -22.21 -42.55 3.87
N LEU A 32 -22.06 -41.28 4.23
CA LEU A 32 -21.51 -40.28 3.32
C LEU A 32 -20.02 -40.55 3.07
N PHE A 33 -19.58 -40.26 1.85
CA PHE A 33 -18.22 -40.45 1.34
C PHE A 33 -17.74 -41.90 1.14
N ASP A 34 -18.65 -42.90 1.14
CA ASP A 34 -18.32 -44.29 0.81
C ASP A 34 -18.50 -44.64 -0.69
N GLU A 35 -18.24 -45.90 -1.03
CA GLU A 35 -18.40 -46.42 -2.40
C GLU A 35 -19.84 -46.39 -2.90
N MET A 36 -20.83 -46.60 -2.02
CA MET A 36 -22.24 -46.55 -2.38
C MET A 36 -22.68 -45.12 -2.71
N HIS A 37 -22.26 -44.15 -1.90
CA HIS A 37 -22.48 -42.73 -2.16
C HIS A 37 -21.79 -42.28 -3.46
N ALA A 38 -20.57 -42.75 -3.71
CA ALA A 38 -19.84 -42.46 -4.94
C ALA A 38 -20.56 -43.00 -6.19
N ALA A 39 -21.14 -44.21 -6.10
CA ALA A 39 -21.93 -44.82 -7.15
C ALA A 39 -23.29 -44.11 -7.34
N GLU A 40 -23.95 -43.68 -6.26
CA GLU A 40 -25.21 -42.92 -6.33
C GLU A 40 -25.02 -41.58 -7.05
N ILE A 41 -23.95 -40.82 -6.73
CA ILE A 41 -23.64 -39.58 -7.45
C ILE A 41 -23.34 -39.90 -8.92
N ALA A 42 -22.49 -40.89 -9.20
CA ALA A 42 -22.11 -41.23 -10.58
C ALA A 42 -23.32 -41.60 -11.46
N ASN A 43 -24.30 -42.33 -10.89
CA ASN A 43 -25.55 -42.67 -11.56
C ASN A 43 -26.49 -41.46 -11.79
N ARG A 44 -26.29 -40.36 -11.05
CA ARG A 44 -27.02 -39.09 -11.20
C ARG A 44 -26.28 -38.04 -12.04
N MET A 45 -25.07 -38.31 -12.52
CA MET A 45 -24.31 -37.37 -13.33
C MET A 45 -24.90 -37.25 -14.75
N THR A 46 -25.48 -36.09 -15.06
CA THR A 46 -25.86 -35.71 -16.42
C THR A 46 -24.71 -34.99 -17.13
N LYS A 47 -24.56 -35.25 -18.44
CA LYS A 47 -23.67 -34.47 -19.31
C LYS A 47 -24.27 -33.08 -19.53
N ILE A 48 -23.43 -32.05 -19.40
CA ILE A 48 -23.76 -30.66 -19.73
C ILE A 48 -23.12 -30.34 -21.08
N ASP A 49 -23.87 -29.68 -21.96
CA ASP A 49 -23.40 -29.15 -23.24
C ASP A 49 -23.19 -27.62 -23.13
N HIS A 50 -22.34 -27.04 -23.97
CA HIS A 50 -21.95 -25.61 -23.91
C HIS A 50 -21.25 -25.20 -22.59
N THR A 51 -20.18 -25.92 -22.21
CA THR A 51 -19.49 -25.74 -20.93
C THR A 51 -18.52 -24.55 -20.85
N ALA A 52 -18.36 -23.73 -21.90
CA ALA A 52 -17.31 -22.71 -21.97
C ALA A 52 -17.43 -21.65 -20.86
N ASP A 53 -18.61 -21.06 -20.70
CA ASP A 53 -18.90 -20.08 -19.66
C ASP A 53 -18.77 -20.68 -18.25
N ILE A 54 -19.36 -21.86 -18.02
CA ILE A 54 -19.25 -22.58 -16.74
C ILE A 54 -17.78 -22.86 -16.37
N VAL A 55 -16.94 -23.23 -17.34
CA VAL A 55 -15.50 -23.46 -17.10
C VAL A 55 -14.76 -22.14 -16.84
N ARG A 56 -15.12 -21.02 -17.48
CA ARG A 56 -14.59 -19.69 -17.16
C ARG A 56 -14.97 -19.30 -15.73
N ASP A 57 -16.24 -19.45 -15.36
CA ASP A 57 -16.79 -19.02 -14.08
C ASP A 57 -16.21 -19.86 -12.92
N ILE A 58 -16.07 -21.17 -13.10
CA ILE A 58 -15.34 -22.04 -12.14
C ILE A 58 -13.87 -21.63 -12.03
N ARG A 59 -13.18 -21.33 -13.14
CA ARG A 59 -11.77 -20.88 -13.09
C ARG A 59 -11.62 -19.52 -12.40
N GLY A 60 -12.58 -18.61 -12.55
CA GLY A 60 -12.62 -17.32 -11.84
C GLY A 60 -12.80 -17.52 -10.34
N ALA A 61 -13.86 -18.22 -9.94
CA ALA A 61 -14.22 -18.41 -8.54
C ALA A 61 -13.15 -19.14 -7.70
N PHE A 62 -12.43 -20.08 -8.34
CA PHE A 62 -11.35 -20.88 -7.74
C PHE A 62 -9.94 -20.41 -8.15
N GLN A 63 -9.74 -19.14 -8.53
CA GLN A 63 -8.39 -18.58 -8.68
C GLN A 63 -7.56 -18.71 -7.38
N GLU A 64 -6.23 -18.82 -7.54
CA GLU A 64 -5.29 -18.84 -6.42
C GLU A 64 -5.42 -17.57 -5.58
N ARG A 65 -5.61 -17.73 -4.27
CA ARG A 65 -5.66 -16.64 -3.29
C ARG A 65 -4.35 -16.58 -2.53
N LYS A 66 -3.71 -15.42 -2.50
CA LYS A 66 -2.40 -15.21 -1.88
C LYS A 66 -2.53 -14.50 -0.54
N VAL A 67 -1.66 -14.84 0.40
CA VAL A 67 -1.46 -14.11 1.66
C VAL A 67 -0.21 -13.24 1.46
N PRO A 68 -0.33 -11.92 1.23
CA PRO A 68 0.83 -11.08 0.92
C PRO A 68 1.59 -10.61 2.16
N TRP A 69 0.93 -10.58 3.33
CA TRP A 69 1.52 -10.13 4.59
C TRP A 69 1.15 -11.06 5.73
N VAL A 70 2.10 -11.30 6.64
CA VAL A 70 1.88 -12.04 7.90
C VAL A 70 2.41 -11.28 9.11
N ASP A 71 1.69 -11.41 10.22
CA ASP A 71 2.05 -10.93 11.55
C ASP A 71 2.65 -12.11 12.35
N ILE A 72 3.80 -11.92 12.98
CA ILE A 72 4.56 -12.95 13.70
C ILE A 72 5.02 -12.40 15.06
N ASP A 73 4.75 -13.15 16.13
CA ASP A 73 5.33 -12.87 17.45
C ASP A 73 6.67 -13.60 17.60
N VAL A 74 7.74 -12.86 17.88
CA VAL A 74 9.09 -13.38 18.12
C VAL A 74 9.39 -13.23 19.61
N VAL A 75 9.18 -14.31 20.34
CA VAL A 75 9.21 -14.32 21.81
C VAL A 75 10.59 -14.78 22.29
N LEU A 76 11.31 -13.88 22.93
CA LEU A 76 12.61 -14.15 23.55
C LEU A 76 12.43 -14.54 25.03
N PRO A 77 13.34 -15.37 25.59
CA PRO A 77 13.37 -15.64 27.03
C PRO A 77 13.50 -14.35 27.86
N ALA A 78 12.95 -14.35 29.08
CA ALA A 78 13.03 -13.19 29.98
C ALA A 78 14.48 -12.80 30.34
N GLY A 79 14.78 -11.50 30.33
CA GLY A 79 16.09 -10.95 30.67
C GLY A 79 17.11 -10.96 29.52
N VAL A 80 16.66 -11.27 28.30
CA VAL A 80 17.49 -11.28 27.08
C VAL A 80 17.53 -9.89 26.43
N ILE A 81 16.48 -9.08 26.57
CA ILE A 81 16.44 -7.73 25.99
C ILE A 81 16.97 -6.72 26.99
N GLN A 82 18.21 -6.28 26.77
CA GLN A 82 18.88 -5.28 27.60
C GLN A 82 18.66 -3.87 27.03
N PRO A 83 18.36 -2.85 27.86
CA PRO A 83 18.36 -1.47 27.40
C PRO A 83 19.80 -1.05 27.06
N PRO A 84 20.01 -0.13 26.08
CA PRO A 84 21.33 0.41 25.81
C PRO A 84 21.87 1.11 27.06
N GLN A 85 23.00 0.65 27.59
CA GLN A 85 23.64 1.31 28.72
C GLN A 85 24.26 2.63 28.23
N PRO A 86 24.05 3.76 28.93
CA PRO A 86 24.90 4.92 28.75
C PRO A 86 26.29 4.62 29.34
N ASP A 87 27.35 4.91 28.59
CA ASP A 87 28.72 4.70 29.04
C ASP A 87 29.02 5.51 30.31
N ILE A 88 29.10 4.81 31.44
CA ILE A 88 29.55 5.32 32.73
C ILE A 88 30.47 4.27 33.35
N ASP A 89 31.78 4.37 33.12
CA ASP A 89 32.75 4.36 34.22
C ASP A 89 34.10 4.98 33.87
N ASP A 90 34.65 5.75 34.80
CA ASP A 90 36.04 6.25 34.78
C ASP A 90 36.94 5.19 35.42
N GLY A 91 37.67 4.41 34.61
CA GLY A 91 38.34 3.19 35.08
C GLY A 91 39.74 2.95 34.52
N VAL A 92 40.73 3.79 34.89
CA VAL A 92 42.13 3.60 34.51
C VAL A 92 42.67 2.25 35.03
N HIS A 93 42.94 1.29 34.14
CA HIS A 93 43.90 0.19 34.36
C HIS A 93 44.59 -0.21 33.03
N GLU A 94 45.91 -0.13 32.99
CA GLU A 94 46.72 -0.61 31.86
C GLU A 94 46.85 -2.14 31.90
N GLY A 95 46.81 -2.81 30.74
CA GLY A 95 47.32 -4.19 30.62
C GLY A 95 46.56 -5.10 29.66
N ASN A 96 47.09 -5.25 28.44
CA ASN A 96 46.78 -6.25 27.40
C ASN A 96 45.88 -7.44 27.81
N ALA A 97 44.63 -7.43 27.36
CA ALA A 97 43.91 -8.62 26.90
C ALA A 97 42.86 -8.21 25.85
N ASP A 98 42.78 -9.01 24.79
CA ASP A 98 41.90 -8.94 23.61
C ASP A 98 40.59 -8.12 23.75
N LEU A 99 40.58 -6.88 23.25
CA LEU A 99 39.38 -6.03 23.10
C LEU A 99 38.75 -6.14 21.69
N PHE A 100 38.65 -7.36 21.19
CA PHE A 100 37.85 -7.73 20.01
C PHE A 100 36.68 -8.64 20.44
N ASP A 101 35.74 -8.12 21.24
CA ASP A 101 34.32 -8.54 21.19
C ASP A 101 33.45 -7.77 22.19
N ALA A 102 32.62 -6.85 21.67
CA ALA A 102 31.38 -6.40 22.29
C ALA A 102 30.54 -5.62 21.25
N PRO A 103 29.91 -6.29 20.27
CA PRO A 103 28.81 -5.65 19.52
C PRO A 103 27.67 -5.31 20.49
N ASP A 104 26.81 -4.34 20.16
CA ASP A 104 25.63 -3.99 20.97
C ASP A 104 24.69 -5.21 21.17
N LEU A 105 24.90 -5.94 22.26
CA LEU A 105 24.24 -7.21 22.60
C LEU A 105 22.81 -7.01 23.14
N GLN A 106 22.03 -6.13 22.50
CA GLN A 106 20.65 -5.82 22.92
C GLN A 106 19.77 -7.07 23.07
N TYR A 107 20.06 -8.15 22.34
CA TYR A 107 19.33 -9.43 22.38
C TYR A 107 20.23 -10.62 22.76
N GLY A 108 21.35 -10.36 23.45
CA GLY A 108 22.34 -11.38 23.83
C GLY A 108 22.76 -12.28 22.66
N ARG A 109 22.80 -13.60 22.90
CA ARG A 109 23.20 -14.61 21.91
C ARG A 109 22.34 -14.70 20.65
N TYR A 110 21.17 -14.07 20.59
CA TYR A 110 20.30 -14.08 19.40
C TYR A 110 20.43 -12.81 18.54
N THR A 111 21.31 -11.87 18.92
CA THR A 111 21.46 -10.55 18.29
C THR A 111 21.60 -10.62 16.77
N SER A 112 22.48 -11.47 16.23
CA SER A 112 22.68 -11.64 14.78
C SER A 112 21.40 -12.12 14.05
N LEU A 113 20.64 -13.02 14.67
CA LEU A 113 19.40 -13.55 14.11
C LEU A 113 18.25 -12.53 14.18
N ILE A 114 18.15 -11.75 15.26
CA ILE A 114 17.18 -10.64 15.37
C ILE A 114 17.53 -9.48 14.42
N GLN A 115 18.82 -9.22 14.18
CA GLN A 115 19.26 -8.26 13.16
C GLN A 115 18.90 -8.73 11.73
N SER A 116 18.94 -10.03 11.44
CA SER A 116 18.50 -10.57 10.14
C SER A 116 17.02 -10.30 9.83
N LEU A 117 16.18 -10.07 10.85
CA LEU A 117 14.78 -9.67 10.69
C LEU A 117 14.62 -8.20 10.20
N GLY A 118 15.72 -7.49 9.95
CA GLY A 118 15.73 -6.10 9.50
C GLY A 118 15.81 -5.09 10.64
N ALA A 119 15.98 -3.82 10.27
CA ALA A 119 16.02 -2.72 11.22
C ALA A 119 14.67 -2.52 11.95
N PRO A 120 14.66 -1.96 13.18
CA PRO A 120 13.44 -1.59 13.87
C PRO A 120 12.58 -0.64 13.04
N MET A 121 11.35 -1.06 12.74
CA MET A 121 10.32 -0.28 12.08
C MET A 121 9.48 0.46 13.12
N PHE A 122 9.21 1.74 12.88
CA PHE A 122 8.28 2.51 13.71
C PHE A 122 6.82 2.19 13.32
N LEU A 123 6.06 1.66 14.27
CA LEU A 123 4.60 1.54 14.17
C LEU A 123 3.97 2.83 14.72
N PRO A 124 3.17 3.59 13.93
CA PRO A 124 2.53 4.81 14.41
C PRO A 124 1.80 4.62 15.75
N THR A 125 2.10 5.47 16.72
CA THR A 125 1.35 5.59 17.97
C THR A 125 0.12 6.45 17.75
N SER A 126 -0.87 6.38 18.65
CA SER A 126 -2.14 7.10 18.47
C SER A 126 -1.99 8.62 18.61
N ARG A 127 -0.92 9.07 19.27
CA ARG A 127 -0.47 10.47 19.34
C ARG A 127 0.05 11.00 18.00
N LEU A 128 0.61 10.12 17.16
CA LEU A 128 1.21 10.50 15.88
C LEU A 128 0.15 10.68 14.78
N LYS A 129 -0.78 11.62 14.99
CA LYS A 129 -1.75 12.03 13.97
C LYS A 129 -1.00 12.74 12.83
N ARG A 130 -0.57 11.98 11.83
CA ARG A 130 -0.08 12.53 10.58
C ARG A 130 -1.20 13.35 9.94
N ALA A 131 -1.02 14.67 9.86
CA ALA A 131 -1.60 15.43 8.76
C ALA A 131 -1.28 14.71 7.44
N PRO A 132 -2.19 14.69 6.45
CA PRO A 132 -2.05 13.85 5.26
C PRO A 132 -0.74 14.14 4.52
N SER A 133 0.27 13.31 4.80
CA SER A 133 1.63 13.56 4.35
C SER A 133 1.68 13.31 2.84
N GLN A 134 1.95 14.37 2.08
CA GLN A 134 2.67 14.21 0.82
C GLN A 134 3.85 13.24 1.05
N PRO A 135 4.20 12.39 0.08
CA PRO A 135 5.38 11.54 0.22
C PRO A 135 6.57 12.44 0.53
N THR A 136 7.14 12.30 1.72
CA THR A 136 8.39 12.96 2.05
C THR A 136 9.43 12.27 1.17
N ASN A 137 9.78 12.91 0.06
CA ASN A 137 10.82 12.47 -0.87
C ASN A 137 12.19 12.66 -0.20
N VAL A 138 12.43 11.98 0.92
CA VAL A 138 13.75 11.91 1.54
C VAL A 138 14.59 11.07 0.59
N SER A 139 15.55 11.73 -0.06
CA SER A 139 16.28 11.11 -1.16
C SER A 139 17.04 9.87 -0.66
N LYS A 140 16.91 8.77 -1.41
CA LYS A 140 17.64 7.52 -1.17
C LYS A 140 19.09 7.58 -1.65
N SER A 141 19.53 8.74 -2.15
CA SER A 141 20.92 9.02 -2.50
C SER A 141 21.84 8.88 -1.29
N ARG A 142 23.06 8.39 -1.53
CA ARG A 142 24.15 8.27 -0.54
C ARG A 142 25.16 9.42 -0.64
N LEU A 143 25.04 10.22 -1.69
CA LEU A 143 25.84 11.42 -1.93
C LEU A 143 25.16 12.59 -1.23
N PHE A 144 25.88 13.25 -0.34
CA PHE A 144 25.46 14.54 0.19
C PHE A 144 26.03 15.62 -0.74
N SER A 145 25.24 16.03 -1.73
CA SER A 145 25.72 16.92 -2.79
C SER A 145 25.92 18.36 -2.29
N LYS A 146 26.82 19.10 -2.94
CA LYS A 146 26.99 20.54 -2.77
C LYS A 146 25.67 21.32 -2.75
N SER A 147 24.74 20.99 -3.65
CA SER A 147 23.42 21.63 -3.70
C SER A 147 22.56 21.33 -2.48
N GLN A 148 22.62 20.11 -1.94
CA GLN A 148 21.94 19.71 -0.71
C GLN A 148 22.56 20.35 0.53
N LYS A 149 23.89 20.37 0.64
CA LYS A 149 24.63 21.06 1.70
C LYS A 149 24.28 22.55 1.75
N GLN A 150 24.31 23.22 0.60
CA GLN A 150 23.94 24.62 0.47
C GLN A 150 22.46 24.87 0.83
N ALA A 151 21.54 24.03 0.35
CA ALA A 151 20.12 24.14 0.67
C ALA A 151 19.86 23.98 2.19
N LEU A 152 20.47 22.98 2.81
CA LEU A 152 20.38 22.74 4.26
C LEU A 152 20.87 23.95 5.05
N ARG A 153 22.07 24.47 4.73
CA ARG A 153 22.64 25.63 5.43
C ARG A 153 21.78 26.89 5.26
N LEU A 154 21.21 27.10 4.07
CA LEU A 154 20.26 28.19 3.83
C LEU A 154 18.98 28.04 4.68
N THR A 155 18.41 26.83 4.80
CA THR A 155 17.25 26.60 5.66
C THR A 155 17.59 26.78 7.15
N MET A 156 18.79 26.39 7.59
CA MET A 156 19.25 26.64 8.96
C MET A 156 19.34 28.16 9.24
N CYS A 157 19.90 28.95 8.32
CA CYS A 157 19.87 30.42 8.42
C CYS A 157 18.45 30.99 8.43
N GLU A 158 17.54 30.47 7.59
CA GLU A 158 16.13 30.89 7.56
C GLU A 158 15.42 30.66 8.92
N VAL A 159 15.75 29.58 9.65
CA VAL A 159 15.21 29.37 11.00
C VAL A 159 15.67 30.48 11.95
N VAL A 160 16.95 30.86 11.94
CA VAL A 160 17.50 31.91 12.80
C VAL A 160 16.92 33.29 12.43
N ASP A 161 16.87 33.63 11.14
CA ASP A 161 16.28 34.88 10.62
C ASP A 161 14.80 35.01 11.00
N THR A 162 14.04 33.93 10.87
CA THR A 162 12.61 33.93 11.20
C THR A 162 12.37 33.88 12.71
N GLU A 163 13.30 33.33 13.50
CA GLU A 163 13.26 33.35 14.96
C GLU A 163 13.58 34.73 15.50
N GLU A 164 14.61 35.42 15.00
CA GLU A 164 14.92 36.80 15.40
C GLU A 164 13.74 37.75 15.11
N ARG A 165 13.13 37.63 13.93
CA ARG A 165 11.92 38.40 13.59
C ARG A 165 10.74 38.06 14.51
N TYR A 166 10.59 36.81 14.94
CA TYR A 166 9.54 36.37 15.85
C TYR A 166 9.78 36.89 17.28
N VAL A 167 10.99 36.72 17.81
CA VAL A 167 11.42 37.22 19.13
C VAL A 167 11.28 38.76 19.21
N ASN A 168 11.63 39.51 18.15
CA ASN A 168 11.44 40.97 18.13
C ASN A 168 9.94 41.38 18.17
N LYS A 169 9.06 40.61 17.50
CA LYS A 169 7.60 40.82 17.61
C LYS A 169 7.07 40.48 19.00
N LEU A 170 7.52 39.36 19.60
CA LEU A 170 7.19 39.00 20.99
C LEU A 170 7.65 40.07 21.98
N TYR A 171 8.89 40.55 21.86
CA TYR A 171 9.45 41.61 22.69
C TYR A 171 8.63 42.89 22.58
N THR A 172 8.24 43.27 21.35
CA THR A 172 7.33 44.39 21.12
C THR A 172 5.96 44.16 21.79
N LEU A 173 5.42 42.95 21.73
CA LEU A 173 4.13 42.61 22.33
C LEU A 173 4.18 42.60 23.87
N VAL A 174 5.26 42.10 24.47
CA VAL A 174 5.42 42.03 25.93
C VAL A 174 5.81 43.39 26.50
N CYS A 175 6.98 43.91 26.13
CA CYS A 175 7.58 45.08 26.78
C CYS A 175 6.98 46.40 26.29
N ASN A 176 6.67 46.53 25.00
CA ASN A 176 6.16 47.81 24.47
C ASN A 176 4.62 47.92 24.51
N VAL A 177 3.91 46.78 24.50
CA VAL A 177 2.43 46.75 24.48
C VAL A 177 1.86 46.29 25.83
N ALA A 178 2.15 45.07 26.28
CA ALA A 178 1.53 44.52 27.49
C ALA A 178 1.91 45.28 28.76
N GLU A 179 3.19 45.68 28.93
CA GLU A 179 3.60 46.48 30.10
C GLU A 179 2.94 47.87 30.14
N GLU A 180 2.81 48.55 28.99
CA GLU A 180 2.08 49.83 28.90
C GLU A 180 0.60 49.70 29.31
N PHE A 181 -0.04 48.58 29.00
CA PHE A 181 -1.40 48.29 29.46
C PHE A 181 -1.45 47.95 30.95
N ARG A 182 -0.51 47.12 31.47
CA ARG A 182 -0.40 46.74 32.89
C ARG A 182 -0.17 47.97 33.79
N LEU A 183 0.83 48.80 33.49
CA LEU A 183 1.16 50.02 34.25
C LEU A 183 -0.02 51.01 34.34
N LYS A 184 -0.78 51.19 33.26
CA LYS A 184 -1.95 52.08 33.22
C LYS A 184 -3.20 51.48 33.87
N ALA A 185 -3.28 50.15 34.04
CA ALA A 185 -4.33 49.51 34.83
C ALA A 185 -4.05 49.60 36.34
N GLN A 186 -2.79 49.46 36.76
CA GLN A 186 -2.36 49.72 38.14
C GLN A 186 -2.57 51.19 38.55
N ALA A 187 -2.43 52.14 37.61
CA ALA A 187 -2.71 53.56 37.82
C ALA A 187 -4.22 53.95 37.76
N ARG A 188 -5.15 52.99 37.81
CA ARG A 188 -6.60 53.23 37.64
C ARG A 188 -7.26 53.90 38.86
N GLY A 189 -8.02 54.97 38.61
CA GLY A 189 -9.01 55.50 39.56
C GLY A 189 -10.28 54.64 39.63
N ALA A 190 -10.88 54.53 40.81
CA ALA A 190 -12.01 53.62 41.11
C ALA A 190 -13.28 53.85 40.25
N SER A 191 -13.42 55.00 39.58
CA SER A 191 -14.56 55.37 38.71
C SER A 191 -14.37 55.05 37.22
N SER A 192 -13.26 54.42 36.83
CA SER A 192 -12.96 54.11 35.41
C SER A 192 -13.63 52.83 34.92
N THR A 193 -14.20 52.86 33.72
CA THR A 193 -14.71 51.69 32.97
C THR A 193 -13.62 51.00 32.12
N SER A 194 -12.34 51.18 32.47
CA SER A 194 -11.24 50.47 31.82
C SER A 194 -11.04 49.09 32.48
N PRO A 195 -10.63 48.04 31.71
CA PRO A 195 -10.38 46.70 32.24
C PRO A 195 -9.48 46.72 33.48
N ASP A 196 -9.71 45.81 34.42
CA ASP A 196 -8.81 45.64 35.57
C ASP A 196 -7.60 44.74 35.25
N GLU A 197 -6.75 44.49 36.26
CA GLU A 197 -5.53 43.71 36.09
C GLU A 197 -5.83 42.21 35.83
N SER A 198 -6.92 41.68 36.38
CA SER A 198 -7.42 40.33 36.08
C SER A 198 -8.00 40.24 34.67
N ASP A 199 -8.78 41.22 34.23
CA ASP A 199 -9.29 41.31 32.86
C ASP A 199 -8.13 41.36 31.85
N LEU A 200 -7.09 42.17 32.12
CA LEU A 200 -5.91 42.24 31.27
C LEU A 200 -5.07 40.97 31.30
N ALA A 201 -5.04 40.22 32.41
CA ALA A 201 -4.38 38.91 32.46
C ALA A 201 -5.06 37.88 31.54
N THR A 202 -6.34 38.04 31.19
CA THR A 202 -6.98 37.20 30.15
C THR A 202 -6.58 37.59 28.72
N LEU A 203 -6.06 38.80 28.51
CA LEU A 203 -5.64 39.32 27.20
C LEU A 203 -4.13 39.18 26.97
N PHE A 204 -3.34 39.35 28.04
CA PHE A 204 -1.88 39.24 28.08
C PHE A 204 -1.48 38.29 29.23
N PRO A 205 -1.70 36.97 29.07
CA PRO A 205 -1.43 35.99 30.13
C PRO A 205 0.05 35.96 30.51
N PRO A 206 0.38 35.59 31.77
CA PRO A 206 1.76 35.63 32.27
C PRO A 206 2.72 34.72 31.51
N CYS A 207 2.23 33.58 30.98
CA CYS A 207 3.00 32.66 30.14
C CYS A 207 3.57 33.31 28.86
N LEU A 208 3.06 34.48 28.42
CA LEU A 208 3.64 35.22 27.31
C LEU A 208 5.04 35.76 27.63
N ASN A 209 5.32 36.07 28.91
CA ASN A 209 6.66 36.44 29.37
C ASN A 209 7.59 35.21 29.29
N GLU A 210 7.11 34.04 29.73
CA GLU A 210 7.85 32.76 29.68
C GLU A 210 8.15 32.33 28.24
N ILE A 211 7.20 32.50 27.31
CA ILE A 211 7.42 32.30 25.87
C ILE A 211 8.55 33.21 25.38
N LEU A 212 8.55 34.51 25.73
CA LEU A 212 9.62 35.42 25.33
C LEU A 212 10.99 34.97 25.86
N GLU A 213 11.11 34.64 27.15
CA GLU A 213 12.37 34.18 27.75
C GLU A 213 12.90 32.90 27.09
N VAL A 214 12.02 31.90 26.90
CA VAL A 214 12.37 30.60 26.33
C VAL A 214 12.77 30.74 24.84
N ASN A 215 12.08 31.58 24.06
CA ASN A 215 12.44 31.84 22.66
C ASN A 215 13.70 32.71 22.51
N MET A 216 13.96 33.65 23.43
CA MET A 216 15.23 34.38 23.48
C MET A 216 16.42 33.46 23.76
N GLY A 217 16.28 32.53 24.72
CA GLY A 217 17.30 31.53 25.02
C GLY A 217 17.55 30.58 23.83
N PHE A 218 16.47 30.10 23.21
CA PHE A 218 16.54 29.27 22.00
C PHE A 218 17.27 29.98 20.85
N LEU A 219 16.91 31.24 20.55
CA LEU A 219 17.55 32.06 19.52
C LEU A 219 19.07 32.20 19.76
N GLY A 220 19.49 32.40 21.01
CA GLY A 220 20.90 32.48 21.38
C GLY A 220 21.68 31.21 21.02
N VAL A 221 21.15 30.03 21.37
CA VAL A 221 21.80 28.74 21.10
C VAL A 221 21.88 28.43 19.60
N ILE A 222 20.79 28.58 18.85
CA ILE A 222 20.80 28.29 17.40
C ILE A 222 21.69 29.27 16.62
N ARG A 223 21.83 30.52 17.08
CA ARG A 223 22.74 31.50 16.51
C ARG A 223 24.20 31.12 16.76
N GLN A 224 24.54 30.82 18.01
CA GLN A 224 25.90 30.42 18.39
C GLN A 224 26.38 29.20 17.58
N ILE A 225 25.52 28.19 17.38
CA ILE A 225 25.85 27.01 16.57
C ILE A 225 26.19 27.39 15.12
N LEU A 226 25.45 28.34 14.51
CA LEU A 226 25.77 28.80 13.15
C LEU A 226 27.05 29.63 13.10
N GLU A 227 27.29 30.50 14.07
CA GLU A 227 28.50 31.33 14.15
C GLU A 227 29.77 30.47 14.34
N GLU A 228 29.72 29.47 15.23
CA GLU A 228 30.85 28.55 15.48
C GLU A 228 31.18 27.66 14.27
N THR A 229 30.17 27.25 13.50
CA THR A 229 30.33 26.37 12.33
C THR A 229 30.39 27.11 11.00
N GLU A 230 30.35 28.45 10.98
CA GLU A 230 30.29 29.22 9.72
C GLU A 230 31.48 28.92 8.79
N LYS A 231 32.69 28.92 9.34
CA LYS A 231 33.91 28.74 8.57
C LYS A 231 34.01 27.33 7.99
N ASP A 232 33.82 26.32 8.83
CA ASP A 232 33.94 24.92 8.45
C ASP A 232 32.82 24.51 7.47
N ALA A 233 31.63 25.12 7.60
CA ALA A 233 30.52 24.92 6.66
C ALA A 233 30.82 25.52 5.27
N ILE A 234 31.46 26.70 5.21
CA ILE A 234 31.86 27.32 3.93
C ILE A 234 32.84 26.42 3.18
N ASP A 235 33.82 25.86 3.89
CA ASP A 235 34.81 24.95 3.31
C ASP A 235 34.15 23.63 2.86
N ASP A 236 33.34 22.98 3.71
CA ASP A 236 32.67 21.70 3.40
C ASP A 236 31.61 21.80 2.28
N ILE A 237 30.90 22.94 2.15
CA ILE A 237 29.94 23.17 1.03
C ILE A 237 30.65 23.17 -0.33
N THR A 238 31.98 23.31 -0.40
CA THR A 238 32.69 23.27 -1.68
C THR A 238 32.85 21.87 -2.27
N GLU A 239 32.75 20.81 -1.47
CA GLU A 239 33.00 19.41 -1.85
C GLU A 239 31.77 18.49 -1.67
N ASP A 240 31.67 17.44 -2.49
CA ASP A 240 30.63 16.40 -2.36
C ASP A 240 31.09 15.29 -1.39
N THR A 241 30.28 14.96 -0.38
CA THR A 241 30.65 13.95 0.63
C THR A 241 29.93 12.61 0.39
N GLN A 242 30.68 11.52 0.36
CA GLN A 242 30.12 10.16 0.40
C GLN A 242 29.97 9.70 1.85
N LEU A 243 28.73 9.39 2.28
CA LEU A 243 28.47 8.89 3.63
C LEU A 243 28.84 7.39 3.72
N PRO A 244 29.70 6.98 4.67
CA PRO A 244 30.19 5.60 4.77
C PRO A 244 29.08 4.61 5.16
N SER A 245 29.19 3.38 4.67
CA SER A 245 28.09 2.39 4.67
C SER A 245 28.19 1.32 5.77
N SER A 246 29.15 1.41 6.69
CA SER A 246 29.41 0.34 7.67
C SER A 246 29.96 0.85 9.00
N VAL A 247 29.46 0.26 10.09
CA VAL A 247 29.96 0.48 11.46
C VAL A 247 31.40 -0.07 11.61
N SER A 248 31.85 -0.94 10.70
CA SER A 248 33.18 -1.59 10.72
C SER A 248 34.36 -0.74 10.23
N GLN A 249 34.17 0.54 9.86
CA GLN A 249 35.26 1.43 9.42
C GLN A 249 35.35 2.75 10.21
N ARG A 250 34.92 2.78 11.47
CA ARG A 250 35.15 3.91 12.39
C ARG A 250 36.49 3.87 13.14
N SER A 251 37.38 2.92 12.84
CA SER A 251 38.78 3.02 13.22
C SER A 251 39.53 3.93 12.22
N PHE A 252 40.19 4.96 12.76
CA PHE A 252 41.05 5.93 12.05
C PHE A 252 40.42 7.18 11.40
N SER A 253 39.36 7.75 11.99
CA SER A 253 39.27 9.22 12.08
C SER A 253 38.73 9.64 13.44
N ARG A 254 39.54 10.43 14.16
CA ARG A 254 39.14 11.05 15.42
C ARG A 254 38.21 12.21 15.07
N GLU A 255 37.04 12.27 15.71
CA GLU A 255 36.04 13.34 15.53
C GLU A 255 35.54 13.48 14.07
N GLU A 256 34.43 12.82 13.72
CA GLU A 256 33.60 13.25 12.56
C GLU A 256 33.02 14.64 12.91
N ASN A 257 33.80 15.69 12.63
CA ASN A 257 33.41 17.07 12.86
C ASN A 257 32.12 17.37 12.09
N ASP A 258 31.11 17.87 12.80
CA ASP A 258 29.84 18.34 12.23
C ASP A 258 30.07 19.69 11.51
N ALA A 259 30.78 19.65 10.38
CA ALA A 259 31.29 20.83 9.68
C ALA A 259 30.17 21.82 9.28
N ILE A 260 28.97 21.32 8.96
CA ILE A 260 27.80 22.15 8.64
C ILE A 260 27.03 22.59 9.91
N GLY A 261 27.29 21.96 11.07
CA GLY A 261 26.57 22.18 12.33
C GLY A 261 25.19 21.53 12.40
N ALA A 262 24.89 20.58 11.49
CA ALA A 262 23.56 20.02 11.31
C ALA A 262 23.13 19.08 12.46
N VAL A 263 24.07 18.35 13.06
CA VAL A 263 23.80 17.46 14.22
C VAL A 263 23.66 18.28 15.49
N ALA A 264 24.55 19.26 15.71
CA ALA A 264 24.48 20.20 16.83
C ALA A 264 23.16 20.99 16.81
N PHE A 265 22.78 21.54 15.65
CA PHE A 265 21.53 22.27 15.48
C PHE A 265 20.30 21.38 15.73
N ALA A 266 20.29 20.15 15.20
CA ALA A 266 19.19 19.22 15.41
C ALA A 266 19.04 18.76 16.87
N ASN A 267 20.14 18.61 17.60
CA ASN A 267 20.13 18.33 19.04
C ASN A 267 19.61 19.54 19.84
N ALA A 268 19.99 20.77 19.47
CA ALA A 268 19.47 21.99 20.09
C ALA A 268 17.94 22.11 19.91
N LEU A 269 17.40 21.79 18.73
CA LEU A 269 15.93 21.72 18.54
C LEU A 269 15.29 20.71 19.51
N LEU A 270 15.90 19.52 19.64
CA LEU A 270 15.38 18.43 20.47
C LEU A 270 15.44 18.75 21.99
N GLU A 271 16.43 19.52 22.44
CA GLU A 271 16.54 19.96 23.84
C GLU A 271 15.58 21.11 24.19
N TRP A 272 15.41 22.08 23.27
CA TRP A 272 14.66 23.30 23.55
C TRP A 272 13.15 23.16 23.34
N PHE A 273 12.69 22.41 22.34
CA PHE A 273 11.25 22.28 22.08
C PHE A 273 10.44 21.68 23.25
N PRO A 274 10.93 20.70 24.05
CA PRO A 274 10.25 20.28 25.27
C PRO A 274 9.96 21.43 26.25
N ARG A 275 10.83 22.45 26.31
CA ARG A 275 10.63 23.65 27.15
C ARG A 275 9.51 24.56 26.63
N PHE A 276 9.16 24.45 25.35
CA PHE A 276 8.04 25.20 24.76
C PHE A 276 6.69 24.62 25.21
N SER A 277 6.64 23.36 25.66
CA SER A 277 5.40 22.63 25.92
C SER A 277 4.46 23.33 26.90
N GLN A 278 4.95 23.69 28.09
CA GLN A 278 4.11 24.31 29.12
C GLN A 278 3.68 25.74 28.75
N PRO A 279 4.59 26.68 28.40
CA PRO A 279 4.19 28.08 28.18
C PRO A 279 3.25 28.25 26.97
N TYR A 280 3.50 27.50 25.88
CA TYR A 280 2.63 27.56 24.71
C TYR A 280 1.29 26.85 24.92
N ALA A 281 1.22 25.73 25.64
CA ALA A 281 -0.05 25.08 25.94
C ALA A 281 -0.96 25.99 26.79
N ASP A 282 -0.38 26.69 27.76
CA ASP A 282 -1.13 27.65 28.58
C ASP A 282 -1.55 28.90 27.78
N TYR A 283 -0.70 29.38 26.86
CA TYR A 283 -1.07 30.46 25.94
C TYR A 283 -2.19 30.06 24.96
N MET A 284 -2.12 28.89 24.34
CA MET A 284 -3.15 28.40 23.42
C MET A 284 -4.51 28.28 24.12
N ARG A 285 -4.54 27.70 25.32
CA ARG A 285 -5.75 27.58 26.13
C ARG A 285 -6.38 28.95 26.43
N ALA A 286 -5.58 29.94 26.83
CA ALA A 286 -6.03 31.31 27.06
C ALA A 286 -6.51 32.02 25.77
N HIS A 287 -5.86 31.72 24.64
CA HIS A 287 -6.12 32.37 23.36
C HIS A 287 -7.45 31.94 22.70
N THR A 288 -8.02 30.78 23.05
CA THR A 288 -9.30 30.28 22.48
C THR A 288 -10.47 31.27 22.55
N GLY A 289 -10.53 32.14 23.57
CA GLY A 289 -11.54 33.18 23.74
C GLY A 289 -11.16 34.59 23.27
N PHE A 290 -9.90 34.82 22.87
CA PHE A 290 -9.28 36.14 22.71
C PHE A 290 -10.11 37.14 21.89
N THR A 291 -10.59 36.75 20.71
CA THR A 291 -11.35 37.63 19.82
C THR A 291 -12.65 38.12 20.46
N GLN A 292 -13.30 37.30 21.29
CA GLN A 292 -14.52 37.69 22.00
C GLN A 292 -14.20 38.66 23.14
N THR A 293 -13.15 38.39 23.92
CA THR A 293 -12.66 39.26 25.01
C THR A 293 -12.25 40.63 24.49
N LEU A 294 -11.45 40.69 23.41
CA LEU A 294 -11.03 41.96 22.80
C LEU A 294 -12.23 42.76 22.26
N ASN A 295 -13.19 42.09 21.59
CA ASN A 295 -14.39 42.75 21.08
C ASN A 295 -15.30 43.26 22.22
N SER A 296 -15.32 42.58 23.37
CA SER A 296 -15.99 43.05 24.59
C SER A 296 -15.38 44.35 25.12
N PHE A 297 -14.04 44.38 25.29
CA PHE A 297 -13.32 45.57 25.75
C PHE A 297 -13.37 46.75 24.76
N MET A 298 -13.56 46.47 23.47
CA MET A 298 -13.74 47.49 22.42
C MET A 298 -15.18 48.03 22.32
N ARG A 299 -16.16 47.45 23.03
CA ARG A 299 -17.57 47.89 22.96
C ARG A 299 -17.78 49.28 23.55
N ASP A 300 -17.03 49.62 24.61
CA ASP A 300 -17.09 50.93 25.28
C ASP A 300 -16.08 51.92 24.69
N LYS A 301 -16.51 52.65 23.65
CA LYS A 301 -15.71 53.68 22.94
C LYS A 301 -15.17 54.82 23.82
N ASN A 302 -15.72 55.01 25.03
CA ASN A 302 -15.25 56.00 26.00
C ASN A 302 -14.11 55.48 26.89
N SER A 303 -13.83 54.16 26.87
CA SER A 303 -12.76 53.55 27.66
C SER A 303 -11.37 54.03 27.23
N SER A 304 -10.48 54.24 28.21
CA SER A 304 -9.07 54.58 27.95
C SER A 304 -8.32 53.45 27.25
N PHE A 305 -8.84 52.22 27.32
CA PHE A 305 -8.32 51.04 26.64
C PHE A 305 -8.65 51.09 25.14
N SER A 306 -9.92 51.31 24.77
CA SER A 306 -10.36 51.33 23.37
C SER A 306 -9.63 52.38 22.53
N LYS A 307 -9.44 53.60 23.07
CA LYS A 307 -8.65 54.65 22.39
C LYS A 307 -7.21 54.24 22.09
N ARG A 308 -6.54 53.57 23.04
CA ARG A 308 -5.18 53.06 22.86
C ARG A 308 -5.11 51.90 21.87
N VAL A 309 -6.09 50.99 21.85
CA VAL A 309 -6.14 49.93 20.82
C VAL A 309 -6.30 50.53 19.41
N TYR A 310 -7.02 51.66 19.26
CA TYR A 310 -7.04 52.41 18.01
C TYR A 310 -5.70 53.08 17.67
N GLU A 311 -4.98 53.63 18.65
CA GLU A 311 -3.64 54.24 18.48
C GLU A 311 -2.54 53.21 18.14
N THR A 312 -2.53 52.05 18.81
CA THR A 312 -1.61 50.93 18.51
C THR A 312 -1.96 50.24 17.18
N GLY A 313 -3.21 50.37 16.74
CA GLY A 313 -3.77 49.72 15.56
C GLY A 313 -4.36 48.35 15.90
N GLU A 314 -5.69 48.27 15.91
CA GLU A 314 -6.46 47.07 16.28
C GLU A 314 -6.05 45.80 15.48
N GLN A 315 -5.80 45.97 14.18
CA GLN A 315 -5.28 44.91 13.29
C GLN A 315 -3.86 44.48 13.66
N LYS A 316 -2.98 45.43 14.02
CA LYS A 316 -1.60 45.16 14.45
C LYS A 316 -1.57 44.40 15.77
N LEU A 317 -2.42 44.77 16.73
CA LEU A 317 -2.56 44.09 18.01
C LEU A 317 -3.04 42.63 17.84
N ARG A 318 -4.12 42.41 17.06
CA ARG A 318 -4.57 41.04 16.74
C ARG A 318 -3.49 40.24 16.01
N SER A 319 -2.78 40.84 15.06
CA SER A 319 -1.68 40.16 14.36
C SER A 319 -0.58 39.71 15.32
N LEU A 320 -0.10 40.60 16.20
CA LEU A 320 0.96 40.29 17.17
C LEU A 320 0.56 39.15 18.13
N LEU A 321 -0.69 39.15 18.61
CA LEU A 321 -1.20 38.12 19.54
C LEU A 321 -1.42 36.75 18.86
N MET A 322 -1.57 36.72 17.52
CA MET A 322 -1.60 35.48 16.75
C MET A 322 -0.21 34.86 16.48
N GLU A 323 0.88 35.64 16.55
CA GLU A 323 2.23 35.17 16.19
C GLU A 323 2.67 33.90 16.97
N PRO A 324 2.43 33.75 18.29
CA PRO A 324 2.83 32.54 19.01
C PRO A 324 2.12 31.28 18.52
N VAL A 325 0.81 31.38 18.28
CA VAL A 325 -0.01 30.29 17.72
C VAL A 325 0.47 29.93 16.31
N GLN A 326 0.87 30.91 15.51
CA GLN A 326 1.37 30.70 14.15
C GLN A 326 2.82 30.19 14.10
N ARG A 327 3.66 30.44 15.11
CA ARG A 327 5.08 30.03 15.09
C ARG A 327 5.24 28.52 15.25
N LEU A 328 4.47 27.87 16.14
CA LEU A 328 4.61 26.44 16.41
C LEU A 328 4.46 25.54 15.15
N PRO A 329 3.39 25.64 14.32
CA PRO A 329 3.30 24.87 13.09
C PRO A 329 4.42 25.15 12.09
N ARG A 330 5.01 26.35 12.12
CA ARG A 330 6.08 26.76 11.18
C ARG A 330 7.41 26.07 11.49
N TYR A 331 7.71 25.74 12.76
CA TYR A 331 8.87 24.89 13.07
C TYR A 331 8.77 23.52 12.39
N SER A 332 7.57 22.91 12.35
CA SER A 332 7.39 21.63 11.65
C SER A 332 7.72 21.74 10.16
N LEU A 333 7.24 22.78 9.48
CA LEU A 333 7.52 23.03 8.06
C LEU A 333 9.02 23.25 7.81
N LEU A 334 9.68 24.05 8.64
CA LEU A 334 11.12 24.34 8.53
C LEU A 334 11.96 23.06 8.71
N ILE A 335 11.59 22.19 9.64
CA ILE A 335 12.28 20.89 9.85
C ILE A 335 12.01 19.91 8.69
N ASP A 336 10.79 19.88 8.15
CA ASP A 336 10.48 19.05 6.98
C ASP A 336 11.31 19.52 5.74
N THR A 337 11.56 20.83 5.57
CA THR A 337 12.48 21.39 4.55
C THR A 337 13.96 21.03 4.80
N MET A 338 14.44 21.08 6.06
CA MET A 338 15.80 20.59 6.37
C MET A 338 15.94 19.11 6.06
N THR A 339 14.92 18.32 6.42
CA THR A 339 14.94 16.86 6.24
C THR A 339 14.87 16.46 4.77
N SER A 340 14.21 17.24 3.90
CA SER A 340 14.25 17.00 2.45
C SER A 340 15.60 17.31 1.82
N SER A 341 16.38 18.20 2.45
CA SER A 341 17.76 18.53 2.04
C SER A 341 18.81 17.54 2.54
N LEU A 342 18.42 16.55 3.36
CA LEU A 342 19.33 15.59 4.00
C LEU A 342 19.19 14.18 3.40
N PRO A 343 20.31 13.48 3.12
CA PRO A 343 20.29 12.04 2.83
C PRO A 343 19.74 11.23 4.01
N LEU A 344 18.98 10.16 3.72
CA LEU A 344 18.37 9.25 4.71
C LEU A 344 19.34 8.67 5.77
N VAL A 345 20.64 8.63 5.46
CA VAL A 345 21.70 8.05 6.31
C VAL A 345 22.34 9.08 7.26
N HIS A 346 22.07 10.38 7.07
CA HIS A 346 22.73 11.44 7.82
C HIS A 346 22.29 11.49 9.29
N ALA A 347 23.24 11.62 10.21
CA ALA A 347 23.01 11.50 11.66
C ALA A 347 21.96 12.49 12.21
N ALA A 348 21.88 13.70 11.65
CA ALA A 348 20.92 14.74 12.04
C ALA A 348 19.44 14.40 11.74
N VAL A 349 19.15 13.47 10.81
CA VAL A 349 17.76 13.17 10.40
C VAL A 349 16.92 12.64 11.57
N ARG A 350 17.49 11.76 12.41
CA ARG A 350 16.74 11.15 13.53
C ARG A 350 16.44 12.16 14.66
N PRO A 351 17.37 13.02 15.10
CA PRO A 351 17.06 14.11 16.02
C PRO A 351 16.06 15.13 15.44
N LEU A 352 16.19 15.54 14.17
CA LEU A 352 15.25 16.47 13.52
C LEU A 352 13.81 15.93 13.53
N LEU A 353 13.62 14.67 13.11
CA LEU A 353 12.30 14.04 13.11
C LEU A 353 11.69 13.98 14.53
N LYS A 354 12.49 13.61 15.55
CA LYS A 354 12.03 13.65 16.95
C LYS A 354 11.64 15.07 17.39
N ALA A 355 12.43 16.08 17.06
CA ALA A 355 12.17 17.47 17.44
C ALA A 355 10.87 17.98 16.79
N ARG A 356 10.64 17.66 15.50
CA ARG A 356 9.38 17.94 14.81
C ARG A 356 8.19 17.26 15.49
N ASP A 357 8.36 16.01 15.92
CA ASP A 357 7.29 15.25 16.55
C ASP A 357 6.96 15.83 17.95
N VAL A 358 7.94 16.31 18.72
CA VAL A 358 7.70 17.10 19.96
C VAL A 358 6.88 18.37 19.68
N ILE A 359 7.19 19.12 18.61
CA ILE A 359 6.39 20.31 18.24
C ILE A 359 4.96 19.92 17.83
N LYS A 360 4.77 18.80 17.12
CA LYS A 360 3.45 18.30 16.76
C LYS A 360 2.66 17.87 17.99
N ASP A 361 3.31 17.21 18.94
CA ASP A 361 2.72 16.87 20.23
C ASP A 361 2.25 18.14 20.96
N ILE A 362 3.08 19.19 21.02
CA ILE A 362 2.71 20.48 21.63
C ILE A 362 1.51 21.14 20.92
N CYS A 363 1.51 21.19 19.59
CA CYS A 363 0.35 21.64 18.81
C CYS A 363 -0.91 20.80 19.09
N SER A 364 -0.76 19.53 19.48
CA SER A 364 -1.85 18.62 19.81
C SER A 364 -2.21 18.57 21.30
N LEU A 365 -1.54 19.32 22.20
CA LEU A 365 -1.92 19.37 23.61
C LEU A 365 -3.28 20.06 23.85
N ASP A 366 -3.76 20.84 22.88
CA ASP A 366 -5.13 21.38 22.84
C ASP A 366 -6.14 20.33 22.30
N ASP A 367 -5.67 19.39 21.47
CA ASP A 367 -6.37 18.19 21.03
C ASP A 367 -6.35 17.13 22.15
N THR A 368 -7.17 17.32 23.19
CA THR A 368 -7.34 16.32 24.28
C THR A 368 -7.64 14.93 23.72
N SER A 369 -6.60 14.09 23.64
CA SER A 369 -6.57 12.90 22.78
C SER A 369 -7.54 11.79 23.17
N SER A 370 -8.02 11.82 24.41
CA SER A 370 -9.11 10.97 24.90
C SER A 370 -10.51 11.44 24.47
N THR A 371 -10.72 12.73 24.20
CA THR A 371 -12.04 13.26 23.81
C THR A 371 -12.26 13.24 22.30
N ASN A 372 -11.21 13.42 21.49
CA ASN A 372 -11.33 13.47 20.04
C ASN A 372 -11.84 12.16 19.43
N HIS A 373 -11.37 11.00 19.90
CA HIS A 373 -11.91 9.70 19.45
C HIS A 373 -13.40 9.56 19.76
N ASP A 374 -13.80 9.91 20.99
CA ASP A 374 -15.19 9.87 21.44
C ASP A 374 -16.09 10.82 20.63
N GLN A 375 -15.59 12.00 20.27
CA GLN A 375 -16.29 12.98 19.44
C GLN A 375 -16.43 12.49 18.00
N SER A 376 -15.34 12.05 17.35
CA SER A 376 -15.40 11.46 16.01
C SER A 376 -16.29 10.22 15.98
N PHE A 377 -16.29 9.37 17.02
CA PHE A 377 -17.17 8.19 17.07
C PHE A 377 -18.65 8.55 17.30
N ARG A 378 -18.96 9.57 18.11
CA ARG A 378 -20.32 10.12 18.20
C ARG A 378 -20.77 10.66 16.84
N ARG A 379 -19.92 11.42 16.14
CA ARG A 379 -20.21 11.92 14.80
C ARG A 379 -20.44 10.79 13.79
N LEU A 380 -19.65 9.72 13.86
CA LEU A 380 -19.85 8.53 13.02
C LEU A 380 -21.22 7.89 13.26
N LYS A 381 -21.67 7.80 14.52
CA LYS A 381 -23.02 7.32 14.86
C LYS A 381 -24.17 8.22 14.39
N GLU A 382 -23.94 9.50 14.17
CA GLU A 382 -24.93 10.41 13.56
C GLU A 382 -25.04 10.21 12.05
N LEU A 383 -23.93 9.87 11.38
CA LEU A 383 -23.84 9.70 9.93
C LEU A 383 -24.25 8.29 9.45
N VAL A 384 -24.22 7.29 10.34
CA VAL A 384 -24.36 5.87 10.00
C VAL A 384 -25.51 5.21 10.77
N ASP A 385 -26.48 4.64 10.04
CA ASP A 385 -27.58 3.84 10.60
C ASP A 385 -27.12 2.41 11.00
N GLY A 386 -27.76 1.83 12.02
CA GLY A 386 -27.63 0.40 12.34
C GLY A 386 -26.40 -0.03 13.17
N TRP A 387 -25.73 0.87 13.89
CA TRP A 387 -24.53 0.50 14.65
C TRP A 387 -24.80 -0.57 15.75
N PRO A 388 -24.09 -1.71 15.78
CA PRO A 388 -24.33 -2.79 16.74
C PRO A 388 -23.83 -2.43 18.16
N SER A 389 -24.50 -2.98 19.17
CA SER A 389 -24.14 -2.78 20.59
C SER A 389 -22.98 -3.67 21.08
N THR A 390 -22.60 -4.70 20.31
CA THR A 390 -21.66 -5.75 20.74
C THR A 390 -20.19 -5.39 20.57
N ILE A 391 -19.84 -4.68 19.49
CA ILE A 391 -18.45 -4.30 19.18
C ILE A 391 -18.39 -2.78 18.93
N LEU A 392 -17.58 -2.10 19.74
CA LEU A 392 -17.34 -0.66 19.62
C LEU A 392 -15.88 -0.41 19.17
N PRO A 393 -15.63 0.54 18.26
CA PRO A 393 -14.29 0.97 17.88
C PRO A 393 -13.52 1.57 19.07
N THR A 394 -12.30 1.09 19.28
CA THR A 394 -11.39 1.59 20.32
C THR A 394 -10.18 2.26 19.68
N GLY A 395 -9.83 3.45 20.15
CA GLY A 395 -8.73 4.25 19.57
C GLY A 395 -9.04 4.73 18.14
N ARG A 396 -8.14 5.58 17.61
CA ARG A 396 -8.30 6.27 16.32
C ARG A 396 -8.70 5.35 15.17
N LEU A 397 -9.43 5.92 14.21
CA LEU A 397 -9.60 5.32 12.89
C LEU A 397 -8.23 5.27 12.19
N ILE A 398 -7.80 4.08 11.75
CA ILE A 398 -6.48 3.87 11.13
C ILE A 398 -6.55 4.22 9.65
N THR A 399 -7.56 3.71 8.94
CA THR A 399 -7.84 4.10 7.55
C THR A 399 -9.30 3.79 7.18
N ALA A 400 -9.78 4.45 6.13
CA ALA A 400 -11.04 4.15 5.47
C ALA A 400 -10.78 3.84 3.99
N VAL A 401 -11.53 2.87 3.43
CA VAL A 401 -11.34 2.37 2.07
C VAL A 401 -12.68 2.27 1.35
N ASP A 402 -12.84 2.92 0.20
CA ASP A 402 -13.98 2.70 -0.69
C ASP A 402 -13.82 1.34 -1.40
N PHE A 403 -14.91 0.58 -1.56
CA PHE A 403 -14.91 -0.70 -2.26
C PHE A 403 -16.22 -0.96 -3.02
N ASN A 404 -16.17 -1.89 -3.98
CA ASN A 404 -17.34 -2.58 -4.55
C ASN A 404 -17.37 -4.03 -4.03
N GLU A 405 -18.53 -4.53 -3.59
CA GLU A 405 -18.68 -5.95 -3.24
C GLU A 405 -18.95 -6.79 -4.51
N LEU A 406 -18.19 -7.87 -4.69
CA LEU A 406 -18.30 -8.78 -5.83
C LEU A 406 -19.07 -10.04 -5.45
N THR A 407 -20.13 -10.35 -6.20
CA THR A 407 -20.86 -11.60 -6.04
C THR A 407 -20.13 -12.77 -6.73
N PRO A 408 -20.30 -14.03 -6.26
CA PRO A 408 -19.82 -15.21 -6.97
C PRO A 408 -20.35 -15.22 -8.42
N PRO A 409 -19.52 -15.48 -9.45
CA PRO A 409 -18.20 -16.12 -9.42
C PRO A 409 -16.99 -15.16 -9.30
N TYR A 410 -17.18 -13.92 -8.84
CA TYR A 410 -16.14 -12.92 -8.58
C TYR A 410 -15.40 -12.40 -9.84
N HIS A 411 -16.12 -12.20 -10.95
CA HIS A 411 -15.57 -11.55 -12.15
C HIS A 411 -15.46 -10.04 -11.96
N LEU A 412 -14.39 -9.44 -12.50
CA LEU A 412 -14.19 -7.98 -12.56
C LEU A 412 -14.80 -7.37 -13.83
N ASP A 413 -14.84 -8.13 -14.92
CA ASP A 413 -15.19 -7.62 -16.26
C ASP A 413 -16.72 -7.47 -16.48
N VAL A 414 -17.54 -7.93 -15.53
CA VAL A 414 -19.00 -7.85 -15.59
C VAL A 414 -19.45 -6.72 -14.66
N PRO A 415 -19.85 -5.54 -15.17
CA PRO A 415 -20.36 -4.48 -14.31
C PRO A 415 -21.62 -4.98 -13.57
N PRO A 416 -21.68 -4.87 -12.23
CA PRO A 416 -22.81 -5.34 -11.46
C PRO A 416 -24.06 -4.53 -11.81
N ILE A 417 -25.22 -5.21 -11.87
CA ILE A 417 -26.52 -4.61 -12.22
C ILE A 417 -26.88 -3.48 -11.23
N GLU A 418 -26.47 -3.64 -9.97
CA GLU A 418 -26.41 -2.58 -8.97
C GLU A 418 -25.04 -2.69 -8.27
N PRO A 419 -24.16 -1.67 -8.30
CA PRO A 419 -22.92 -1.71 -7.55
C PRO A 419 -23.21 -1.55 -6.06
N SER A 420 -23.01 -2.63 -5.30
CA SER A 420 -22.95 -2.63 -3.83
C SER A 420 -21.67 -1.94 -3.36
N ALA A 421 -21.62 -0.63 -3.60
CA ALA A 421 -20.52 0.23 -3.19
C ALA A 421 -20.59 0.48 -1.68
N GLY A 422 -19.44 0.37 -1.03
CA GLY A 422 -19.31 0.49 0.42
C GLY A 422 -18.07 1.27 0.86
N ILE A 423 -17.96 1.44 2.18
CA ILE A 423 -16.79 1.99 2.85
C ILE A 423 -16.39 1.03 3.97
N MET A 424 -15.14 0.60 3.95
CA MET A 424 -14.53 -0.21 5.01
C MET A 424 -13.76 0.70 5.96
N LEU A 425 -14.01 0.60 7.26
CA LEU A 425 -13.28 1.31 8.31
C LEU A 425 -12.43 0.32 9.10
N ILE A 426 -11.16 0.66 9.30
CA ILE A 426 -10.20 -0.17 10.03
C ILE A 426 -9.80 0.55 11.32
N TYR A 427 -10.08 -0.08 12.46
CA TYR A 427 -9.62 0.29 13.79
C TYR A 427 -8.70 -0.79 14.35
N LYS A 428 -7.98 -0.52 15.44
CA LYS A 428 -7.05 -1.50 16.04
C LYS A 428 -7.72 -2.78 16.56
N ASN A 429 -9.02 -2.74 16.90
CA ASN A 429 -9.77 -3.88 17.43
C ASN A 429 -10.88 -4.41 16.51
N CYS A 430 -11.36 -3.62 15.54
CA CYS A 430 -12.47 -4.02 14.70
C CYS A 430 -12.39 -3.49 13.25
N LEU A 431 -13.00 -4.23 12.34
CA LEU A 431 -13.21 -3.87 10.94
C LEU A 431 -14.71 -3.70 10.72
N VAL A 432 -15.13 -2.56 10.18
CA VAL A 432 -16.53 -2.21 9.95
C VAL A 432 -16.77 -2.06 8.45
N LEU A 433 -17.82 -2.72 7.92
CA LEU A 433 -18.27 -2.56 6.55
C LEU A 433 -19.57 -1.75 6.50
N LEU A 434 -19.54 -0.64 5.76
CA LEU A 434 -20.68 0.25 5.54
C LEU A 434 -21.17 0.12 4.10
N SER A 435 -22.49 0.05 3.89
CA SER A 435 -23.11 0.19 2.57
C SER A 435 -23.53 1.64 2.33
N LYS A 436 -23.40 2.08 1.08
CA LYS A 436 -23.90 3.39 0.63
C LYS A 436 -25.38 3.29 0.32
N THR A 437 -26.18 4.25 0.79
CA THR A 437 -27.60 4.34 0.39
C THR A 437 -27.72 4.76 -1.07
N LEU A 438 -28.85 4.40 -1.72
CA LEU A 438 -29.05 4.65 -3.14
C LEU A 438 -29.00 6.16 -3.45
N GLY A 439 -27.98 6.59 -4.19
CA GLY A 439 -27.74 7.99 -4.53
C GLY A 439 -26.83 8.78 -3.57
N SER A 440 -26.30 8.17 -2.52
CA SER A 440 -25.28 8.79 -1.65
C SER A 440 -24.02 9.14 -2.44
N ARG A 441 -23.38 10.25 -2.06
CA ARG A 441 -22.08 10.71 -2.60
C ARG A 441 -20.92 10.49 -1.62
N ALA A 442 -21.16 9.79 -0.51
CA ALA A 442 -20.16 9.50 0.50
C ALA A 442 -18.96 8.75 -0.10
N THR A 443 -17.76 9.20 0.25
CA THR A 443 -16.48 8.57 -0.08
C THR A 443 -15.69 8.37 1.21
N ALA A 444 -14.80 7.38 1.25
CA ALA A 444 -13.94 7.14 2.40
C ALA A 444 -13.09 8.36 2.76
N ARG A 445 -12.62 9.11 1.74
CA ARG A 445 -11.89 10.38 1.93
C ARG A 445 -12.76 11.48 2.52
N GLY A 446 -14.00 11.63 2.05
CA GLY A 446 -14.95 12.61 2.59
C GLY A 446 -15.30 12.30 4.04
N LEU A 447 -15.62 11.04 4.34
CA LEU A 447 -15.92 10.57 5.70
C LEU A 447 -14.74 10.78 6.65
N LEU A 448 -13.49 10.48 6.23
CA LEU A 448 -12.30 10.79 7.03
C LEU A 448 -12.19 12.29 7.33
N ALA A 449 -12.36 13.15 6.33
CA ALA A 449 -12.30 14.59 6.51
C ALA A 449 -13.41 15.11 7.46
N ASP A 450 -14.64 14.60 7.36
CA ASP A 450 -15.75 14.99 8.25
C ASP A 450 -15.52 14.55 9.70
N LEU A 451 -14.94 13.36 9.91
CA LEU A 451 -14.59 12.86 11.24
C LEU A 451 -13.42 13.63 11.88
N ASP A 452 -12.46 14.08 11.07
CA ASP A 452 -11.37 14.96 11.50
C ASP A 452 -11.85 16.39 11.79
N ASN A 453 -12.71 16.95 10.95
CA ASN A 453 -13.31 18.28 11.14
C ASN A 453 -14.20 18.35 12.38
N ALA A 454 -14.92 17.26 12.70
CA ALA A 454 -15.76 17.19 13.89
C ALA A 454 -14.96 17.18 15.20
N ALA A 455 -13.74 16.63 15.20
CA ALA A 455 -12.82 16.76 16.33
C ALA A 455 -12.34 18.22 16.52
N ALA A 456 -12.15 18.96 15.42
CA ALA A 456 -11.65 20.33 15.43
C ALA A 456 -12.71 21.43 15.71
N THR A 457 -14.01 21.11 15.71
CA THR A 457 -15.10 22.11 15.82
C THR A 457 -16.09 21.84 16.95
N THR A 458 -15.69 22.22 18.17
CA THR A 458 -16.48 22.04 19.40
C THR A 458 -17.76 22.88 19.52
N ASN A 459 -18.08 23.78 18.57
CA ASN A 459 -19.15 24.77 18.71
C ASN A 459 -19.95 25.07 17.41
N ALA A 460 -20.34 24.04 16.66
CA ALA A 460 -21.31 24.20 15.55
C ALA A 460 -22.75 23.92 16.03
N ALA A 461 -23.65 24.89 15.86
CA ALA A 461 -25.06 24.74 16.26
C ALA A 461 -25.80 23.70 15.37
N PRO A 462 -26.74 22.90 15.93
CA PRO A 462 -27.36 21.75 15.24
C PRO A 462 -28.49 22.16 14.28
N ASN A 463 -28.18 22.98 13.28
CA ASN A 463 -29.15 23.62 12.39
C ASN A 463 -29.15 23.11 10.93
N SER A 464 -28.65 21.90 10.68
CA SER A 464 -28.85 21.19 9.41
C SER A 464 -29.31 19.76 9.67
N PRO A 465 -30.36 19.26 8.99
CA PRO A 465 -30.78 17.87 9.13
C PRO A 465 -29.70 16.94 8.55
N ILE A 466 -29.10 16.13 9.42
CA ILE A 466 -28.11 15.12 9.03
C ILE A 466 -28.88 13.96 8.38
N SER A 467 -28.84 13.87 7.05
CA SER A 467 -29.30 12.69 6.34
C SER A 467 -28.32 11.54 6.59
N MET A 468 -28.83 10.41 7.09
CA MET A 468 -28.05 9.17 7.23
C MET A 468 -27.79 8.58 5.85
N GLU A 469 -26.61 8.85 5.28
CA GLU A 469 -26.22 8.38 3.95
C GLU A 469 -25.64 6.95 3.95
N LEU A 470 -25.25 6.44 5.12
CA LEU A 470 -24.52 5.19 5.29
C LEU A 470 -25.24 4.25 6.26
N ARG A 471 -25.09 2.94 6.07
CA ARG A 471 -25.64 1.88 6.93
C ARG A 471 -24.54 0.89 7.30
N VAL A 472 -24.45 0.48 8.58
CA VAL A 472 -23.60 -0.66 8.96
C VAL A 472 -24.16 -1.95 8.38
N VAL A 473 -23.34 -2.67 7.61
CA VAL A 473 -23.66 -4.01 7.10
C VAL A 473 -23.16 -5.07 8.09
N GLN A 474 -21.86 -5.00 8.41
CA GLN A 474 -21.16 -5.97 9.26
C GLN A 474 -20.12 -5.25 10.13
N VAL A 475 -19.88 -5.81 11.32
CA VAL A 475 -18.74 -5.46 12.18
C VAL A 475 -18.05 -6.74 12.57
N TYR A 476 -16.75 -6.79 12.36
CA TYR A 476 -15.89 -7.92 12.69
C TYR A 476 -14.90 -7.52 13.79
N ASP A 477 -14.67 -8.43 14.75
CA ASP A 477 -13.42 -8.42 15.52
C ASP A 477 -12.27 -8.65 14.55
N LEU A 478 -11.28 -7.75 14.54
CA LEU A 478 -10.16 -7.77 13.62
C LEU A 478 -9.39 -9.11 13.66
N HIS A 479 -9.28 -9.74 14.83
CA HIS A 479 -8.55 -11.00 15.05
C HIS A 479 -9.28 -12.22 14.52
N THR A 480 -10.60 -12.14 14.35
CA THR A 480 -11.43 -13.20 13.77
C THR A 480 -11.41 -13.19 12.24
N VAL A 481 -10.93 -12.13 11.57
CA VAL A 481 -10.91 -12.05 10.10
C VAL A 481 -9.56 -12.44 9.51
N ARG A 482 -9.59 -13.35 8.53
CA ARG A 482 -8.49 -13.57 7.57
C ARG A 482 -8.68 -12.71 6.34
N CYS A 483 -7.56 -12.23 5.82
CA CYS A 483 -7.52 -11.48 4.58
C CYS A 483 -6.62 -12.22 3.58
N THR A 484 -7.09 -12.40 2.35
CA THR A 484 -6.30 -12.89 1.22
C THR A 484 -6.56 -12.02 -0.01
N GLN A 485 -5.71 -12.06 -1.02
CA GLN A 485 -5.91 -11.30 -2.26
C GLN A 485 -5.93 -12.20 -3.50
N SER A 486 -6.53 -11.72 -4.58
CA SER A 486 -6.36 -12.33 -5.91
C SER A 486 -4.91 -12.21 -6.41
N THR A 487 -4.55 -13.02 -7.40
CA THR A 487 -3.22 -13.00 -8.03
C THR A 487 -2.85 -11.65 -8.65
N CYS A 488 -3.84 -10.87 -9.08
CA CYS A 488 -3.68 -9.53 -9.66
C CYS A 488 -3.74 -8.38 -8.63
N GLY A 489 -3.94 -8.65 -7.34
CA GLY A 489 -3.99 -7.64 -6.29
C GLY A 489 -5.23 -6.72 -6.30
N ARG A 490 -6.17 -6.94 -7.23
CA ARG A 490 -7.42 -6.14 -7.38
C ARG A 490 -8.56 -6.58 -6.46
N ILE A 491 -8.59 -7.83 -6.01
CA ILE A 491 -9.64 -8.34 -5.13
C ILE A 491 -9.05 -8.63 -3.76
N LEU A 492 -9.68 -8.07 -2.73
CA LEU A 492 -9.48 -8.38 -1.32
C LEU A 492 -10.58 -9.36 -0.88
N PHE A 493 -10.19 -10.54 -0.41
CA PHE A 493 -11.11 -11.50 0.18
C PHE A 493 -11.05 -11.41 1.70
N LEU A 494 -12.19 -11.15 2.34
CA LEU A 494 -12.35 -11.21 3.80
C LEU A 494 -13.09 -12.50 4.16
N ALA A 495 -12.49 -13.29 5.06
CA ALA A 495 -13.05 -14.53 5.56
C ALA A 495 -13.10 -14.49 7.09
N PRO A 496 -14.29 -14.45 7.72
CA PRO A 496 -14.40 -14.65 9.15
C PRO A 496 -14.04 -16.10 9.50
N THR A 497 -13.28 -16.28 10.58
CA THR A 497 -13.04 -17.61 11.17
C THR A 497 -14.24 -18.00 12.02
N SER A 498 -14.67 -19.27 11.94
CA SER A 498 -15.77 -19.80 12.74
C SER A 498 -15.36 -19.96 14.21
N ALA A 499 -15.39 -18.84 14.95
CA ALA A 499 -15.28 -18.85 16.40
C ALA A 499 -16.52 -19.53 17.02
N THR A 500 -16.33 -20.21 18.15
CA THR A 500 -17.39 -20.90 18.90
C THR A 500 -18.42 -19.94 19.56
N SER A 501 -18.27 -18.63 19.35
CA SER A 501 -19.32 -17.65 19.59
C SER A 501 -20.52 -17.96 18.71
N ARG A 502 -21.72 -17.99 19.31
CA ARG A 502 -22.98 -18.00 18.54
C ARG A 502 -22.97 -16.82 17.56
N PRO A 503 -23.55 -16.96 16.35
CA PRO A 503 -23.70 -15.82 15.46
C PRO A 503 -24.59 -14.78 16.12
N ASP A 504 -23.96 -13.71 16.64
CA ASP A 504 -24.67 -12.48 16.93
C ASP A 504 -25.23 -11.92 15.62
N GLN A 505 -26.39 -11.26 15.72
CA GLN A 505 -27.36 -11.12 14.62
C GLN A 505 -26.86 -10.39 13.35
N ASN A 506 -25.66 -9.80 13.37
CA ASN A 506 -25.08 -8.96 12.31
C ASN A 506 -23.76 -9.50 11.72
N THR A 507 -23.29 -10.71 12.08
CA THR A 507 -22.05 -11.29 11.51
C THR A 507 -22.38 -12.56 10.75
N THR A 508 -22.23 -12.55 9.42
CA THR A 508 -22.35 -13.77 8.60
C THR A 508 -21.02 -14.50 8.51
N VAL A 509 -21.07 -15.81 8.18
CA VAL A 509 -19.89 -16.68 8.07
C VAL A 509 -19.30 -16.63 6.65
N ASP A 510 -19.75 -15.68 5.83
CA ASP A 510 -19.54 -15.71 4.38
C ASP A 510 -18.16 -15.19 3.98
N LEU A 511 -17.62 -15.75 2.90
CA LEU A 511 -16.46 -15.19 2.22
C LEU A 511 -16.90 -13.99 1.38
N LEU A 512 -16.48 -12.79 1.80
CA LEU A 512 -16.67 -11.57 1.03
C LEU A 512 -15.53 -11.40 0.03
N ALA A 513 -15.85 -10.98 -1.18
CA ALA A 513 -14.89 -10.55 -2.19
C ALA A 513 -15.14 -9.07 -2.46
N LEU A 514 -14.15 -8.23 -2.17
CA LEU A 514 -14.23 -6.78 -2.30
C LEU A 514 -13.21 -6.32 -3.34
N GLU A 515 -13.63 -5.48 -4.28
CA GLU A 515 -12.76 -4.71 -5.15
C GLU A 515 -12.49 -3.34 -4.49
N PRO A 516 -11.28 -3.05 -3.98
CA PRO A 516 -10.98 -1.73 -3.46
C PRO A 516 -10.82 -0.73 -4.61
N ILE A 517 -11.34 0.48 -4.44
CA ILE A 517 -11.35 1.51 -5.48
C ILE A 517 -10.63 2.78 -5.01
N SER A 518 -10.50 3.77 -5.92
CA SER A 518 -9.86 5.06 -5.64
C SER A 518 -8.42 4.88 -5.12
N MET A 519 -8.07 5.39 -3.94
CA MET A 519 -6.71 5.33 -3.39
C MET A 519 -6.16 3.91 -3.20
N TYR A 520 -7.00 2.88 -3.15
CA TYR A 520 -6.55 1.49 -2.97
C TYR A 520 -6.79 0.58 -4.19
N GLU A 521 -7.15 1.16 -5.34
CA GLU A 521 -7.33 0.43 -6.60
C GLU A 521 -6.08 -0.41 -6.95
N GLY A 522 -6.26 -1.72 -7.16
CA GLY A 522 -5.17 -2.67 -7.41
C GLY A 522 -4.19 -2.89 -6.23
N ARG A 523 -4.47 -2.33 -5.05
CA ARG A 523 -3.57 -2.33 -3.88
C ARG A 523 -4.13 -3.12 -2.68
N ALA A 524 -4.80 -4.25 -2.92
CA ALA A 524 -5.30 -5.12 -1.84
C ALA A 524 -4.21 -5.52 -0.83
N SER A 525 -2.99 -5.82 -1.30
CA SER A 525 -1.82 -6.09 -0.46
C SER A 525 -1.56 -5.02 0.60
N ARG A 526 -1.67 -3.73 0.23
CA ARG A 526 -1.47 -2.60 1.14
C ARG A 526 -2.57 -2.53 2.20
N ILE A 527 -3.80 -2.88 1.87
CA ILE A 527 -4.88 -2.96 2.87
C ILE A 527 -4.60 -4.09 3.87
N ILE A 528 -4.11 -5.24 3.39
CA ILE A 528 -3.75 -6.37 4.25
C ILE A 528 -2.57 -6.01 5.17
N GLU A 529 -1.61 -5.23 4.69
CA GLU A 529 -0.53 -4.64 5.49
C GLU A 529 -1.06 -3.72 6.60
N GLU A 530 -1.97 -2.80 6.29
CA GLU A 530 -2.58 -1.90 7.28
C GLU A 530 -3.47 -2.66 8.28
N ILE A 531 -4.17 -3.72 7.86
CA ILE A 531 -4.90 -4.63 8.76
C ILE A 531 -3.94 -5.38 9.69
N ALA A 532 -2.78 -5.83 9.20
CA ALA A 532 -1.78 -6.48 10.03
C ALA A 532 -1.16 -5.50 11.05
N LYS A 533 -0.82 -4.28 10.63
CA LYS A 533 -0.39 -3.19 11.54
C LYS A 533 -1.46 -2.85 12.57
N ALA A 534 -2.72 -2.78 12.18
CA ALA A 534 -3.84 -2.54 13.09
C ALA A 534 -3.98 -3.63 14.15
N LYS A 535 -3.79 -4.91 13.79
CA LYS A 535 -3.72 -6.03 14.76
C LYS A 535 -2.58 -5.84 15.74
N ILE A 536 -1.40 -5.44 15.27
CA ILE A 536 -0.23 -5.19 16.14
C ILE A 536 -0.49 -3.99 17.08
N GLU A 537 -1.08 -2.88 16.58
CA GLU A 537 -1.48 -1.71 17.38
C GLU A 537 -2.56 -2.06 18.43
N GLY A 538 -3.38 -3.08 18.16
CA GLY A 538 -4.37 -3.62 19.10
C GLY A 538 -3.76 -4.53 20.18
N ARG A 539 -2.66 -5.23 19.86
CA ARG A 539 -2.01 -6.23 20.74
C ARG A 539 -1.00 -5.64 21.73
N PHE A 540 -0.29 -4.58 21.34
CA PHE A 540 0.74 -3.95 22.18
C PHE A 540 0.35 -2.52 22.57
N SER A 541 0.27 -2.25 23.87
CA SER A 541 -0.04 -0.93 24.40
C SER A 541 1.05 0.10 24.04
N GLU A 542 0.76 1.40 24.15
CA GLU A 542 1.76 2.44 23.88
C GLU A 542 2.95 2.34 24.85
N ASN A 543 2.67 2.10 26.14
CA ASN A 543 3.70 1.92 27.17
C ASN A 543 4.63 0.73 26.85
N GLU A 544 4.10 -0.40 26.35
CA GLU A 544 4.92 -1.55 25.93
C GLU A 544 5.75 -1.23 24.68
N ARG A 545 5.24 -0.43 23.74
CA ARG A 545 5.98 -0.03 22.53
C ARG A 545 7.10 0.98 22.82
N GLU A 546 6.98 1.77 23.88
CA GLU A 546 7.92 2.83 24.25
C GLU A 546 8.97 2.38 25.29
N ASN A 547 8.77 1.25 25.99
CA ASN A 547 9.65 0.78 27.07
C ASN A 547 11.04 0.24 26.64
N GLY A 548 11.35 0.21 25.33
CA GLY A 548 12.62 -0.28 24.78
C GLY A 548 12.79 -1.81 24.76
N LYS A 549 11.87 -2.58 25.36
CA LYS A 549 11.83 -4.06 25.33
C LYS A 549 11.02 -4.62 24.16
N TRP A 550 10.36 -3.77 23.38
CA TRP A 550 9.59 -4.16 22.20
C TRP A 550 10.20 -3.57 20.94
N SER A 551 10.20 -4.33 19.84
CA SER A 551 10.51 -3.80 18.50
C SER A 551 9.73 -4.51 17.41
N LEU A 552 9.14 -3.75 16.49
CA LEU A 552 8.63 -4.26 15.22
C LEU A 552 9.75 -4.30 14.19
N ARG A 553 9.88 -5.38 13.41
CA ARG A 553 10.89 -5.55 12.36
C ARG A 553 10.26 -6.12 11.08
N SER A 554 10.85 -5.82 9.93
CA SER A 554 10.40 -6.31 8.61
C SER A 554 11.60 -6.72 7.78
N PRO A 555 11.85 -8.02 7.55
CA PRO A 555 13.00 -8.48 6.80
C PRO A 555 12.90 -8.18 5.31
N THR A 556 14.05 -7.99 4.67
CA THR A 556 14.20 -7.97 3.21
C THR A 556 14.66 -9.34 2.70
N GLY A 557 14.44 -9.63 1.41
CA GLY A 557 14.86 -10.92 0.81
C GLY A 557 13.93 -12.10 1.09
N THR A 558 12.67 -11.85 1.44
CA THR A 558 11.65 -12.89 1.63
C THR A 558 11.25 -13.59 0.32
N VAL A 559 11.02 -14.90 0.39
CA VAL A 559 10.64 -15.70 -0.78
C VAL A 559 9.17 -15.47 -1.15
N GLY A 560 8.90 -15.29 -2.46
CA GLY A 560 7.53 -15.21 -3.00
C GLY A 560 6.82 -13.88 -2.75
N ASN A 561 7.56 -12.80 -2.46
CA ASN A 561 7.04 -11.48 -2.11
C ASN A 561 6.13 -11.49 -0.86
N LEU A 562 6.37 -12.42 0.07
CA LEU A 562 5.71 -12.47 1.37
C LEU A 562 6.29 -11.40 2.31
N GLY A 563 5.51 -10.37 2.61
CA GLY A 563 5.84 -9.40 3.66
C GLY A 563 5.68 -10.03 5.05
N ILE A 564 6.61 -9.75 5.96
CA ILE A 564 6.61 -10.27 7.33
C ILE A 564 6.71 -9.08 8.28
N LEU A 565 5.78 -8.99 9.23
CA LEU A 565 5.84 -8.07 10.37
C LEU A 565 6.16 -8.89 11.62
N ALA A 566 7.39 -8.76 12.11
CA ALA A 566 7.91 -9.52 13.25
C ALA A 566 7.96 -8.65 14.51
N CYS A 567 7.14 -8.96 15.51
CA CYS A 567 7.10 -8.29 16.80
C CYS A 567 8.03 -9.00 17.78
N VAL A 568 9.17 -8.40 18.12
CA VAL A 568 10.18 -8.95 19.04
C VAL A 568 9.94 -8.41 20.46
N PHE A 569 9.76 -9.30 21.44
CA PHE A 569 9.54 -8.96 22.86
C PHE A 569 9.91 -10.12 23.81
N GLU A 570 9.96 -9.85 25.11
CA GLU A 570 10.27 -10.85 26.15
C GLU A 570 9.04 -11.62 26.67
N GLU A 571 9.23 -12.88 27.06
CA GLU A 571 8.22 -13.69 27.75
C GLU A 571 8.08 -13.30 29.24
N GLU A 572 7.03 -12.55 29.59
CA GLU A 572 6.72 -12.18 30.97
C GLU A 572 5.70 -13.14 31.61
N GLN A 573 6.08 -13.76 32.73
CA GLN A 573 5.34 -14.87 33.36
C GLN A 573 3.95 -14.48 33.90
N GLU A 574 3.68 -13.20 34.21
CA GLU A 574 2.37 -12.73 34.71
C GLU A 574 1.47 -12.12 33.62
N GLU A 575 2.03 -11.73 32.48
CA GLU A 575 1.33 -10.96 31.42
C GLU A 575 0.73 -11.86 30.32
N THR A 576 1.31 -13.04 30.08
CA THR A 576 0.84 -13.99 29.03
C THR A 576 -0.59 -14.50 29.26
N THR A 577 -1.13 -14.39 30.48
CA THR A 577 -2.55 -14.70 30.80
C THR A 577 -3.49 -13.50 30.69
N ARG A 578 -2.98 -12.28 30.44
CA ARG A 578 -3.78 -11.05 30.27
C ARG A 578 -3.82 -10.53 28.82
N ARG A 579 -2.81 -10.84 28.00
CA ARG A 579 -2.77 -10.41 26.58
C ARG A 579 -3.81 -11.13 25.73
N ALA A 580 -4.91 -10.44 25.42
CA ALA A 580 -5.90 -10.91 24.46
C ALA A 580 -5.29 -11.00 23.05
N ASN A 581 -5.67 -12.05 22.31
CA ASN A 581 -5.49 -12.16 20.85
C ASN A 581 -4.03 -12.08 20.33
N LEU A 582 -3.12 -12.88 20.88
CA LEU A 582 -1.74 -13.07 20.39
C LEU A 582 -1.69 -13.48 18.89
N SER A 583 -0.54 -13.32 18.22
CA SER A 583 -0.43 -13.75 16.82
C SER A 583 -0.61 -15.26 16.69
N ARG A 584 -1.24 -15.69 15.58
CA ARG A 584 -1.43 -17.10 15.22
C ARG A 584 -0.13 -17.79 14.77
N ILE A 585 0.93 -17.01 14.52
CA ILE A 585 2.27 -17.49 14.17
C ILE A 585 3.24 -16.99 15.24
N ARG A 586 3.94 -17.90 15.91
CA ARG A 586 4.94 -17.57 16.94
C ARG A 586 6.29 -18.20 16.66
N VAL A 587 7.35 -17.42 16.81
CA VAL A 587 8.74 -17.88 16.91
C VAL A 587 9.15 -17.89 18.38
N VAL A 588 9.71 -19.01 18.83
CA VAL A 588 10.20 -19.21 20.20
C VAL A 588 11.64 -19.74 20.16
N PHE A 589 12.44 -19.44 21.19
CA PHE A 589 13.85 -19.83 21.24
C PHE A 589 14.10 -20.91 22.30
N ASP A 590 14.93 -21.89 21.95
CA ASP A 590 15.33 -23.04 22.79
C ASP A 590 14.18 -23.81 23.47
N THR A 591 12.98 -23.73 22.90
CA THR A 591 11.79 -24.43 23.41
C THR A 591 11.73 -25.85 22.86
N SER A 592 11.61 -26.84 23.75
CA SER A 592 11.54 -28.24 23.33
C SER A 592 10.29 -28.54 22.48
N ARG A 593 10.43 -29.40 21.47
CA ARG A 593 9.36 -29.72 20.53
C ARG A 593 8.09 -30.32 21.18
N ALA A 594 8.25 -31.03 22.31
CA ALA A 594 7.13 -31.55 23.08
C ALA A 594 6.29 -30.41 23.69
N VAL A 595 6.94 -29.37 24.24
CA VAL A 595 6.27 -28.16 24.72
C VAL A 595 5.64 -27.41 23.54
N CYS A 596 6.34 -27.23 22.42
CA CYS A 596 5.77 -26.58 21.23
C CYS A 596 4.48 -27.27 20.74
N SER A 597 4.48 -28.60 20.71
CA SER A 597 3.31 -29.40 20.32
C SER A 597 2.14 -29.25 21.29
N GLN A 598 2.42 -29.14 22.60
CA GLN A 598 1.41 -28.93 23.65
C GLN A 598 0.85 -27.49 23.63
N THR A 599 1.69 -26.49 23.37
CA THR A 599 1.27 -25.10 23.19
C THR A 599 0.38 -24.96 21.95
N LEU A 600 0.72 -25.64 20.86
CA LEU A 600 -0.08 -25.69 19.63
C LEU A 600 -1.44 -26.39 19.81
N SER A 601 -1.59 -27.31 20.76
CA SER A 601 -2.88 -27.96 21.06
C SER A 601 -3.76 -27.19 22.04
N ASN A 602 -3.17 -26.31 22.86
CA ASN A 602 -3.83 -25.69 24.02
C ASN A 602 -4.06 -24.17 23.87
N SER A 603 -3.64 -23.57 22.76
CA SER A 603 -3.76 -22.13 22.47
C SER A 603 -4.36 -21.89 21.08
N ASP A 604 -4.83 -20.68 20.80
CA ASP A 604 -5.29 -20.25 19.46
C ASP A 604 -4.16 -20.07 18.42
N LEU A 605 -3.01 -20.72 18.65
CA LEU A 605 -1.86 -20.74 17.78
C LEU A 605 -2.06 -21.74 16.63
N GLU A 606 -1.61 -21.37 15.44
CA GLU A 606 -1.71 -22.22 14.25
C GLU A 606 -0.34 -22.68 13.74
N VAL A 607 0.70 -21.89 13.99
CA VAL A 607 2.09 -22.19 13.62
C VAL A 607 3.00 -21.83 14.79
N ILE A 608 3.89 -22.75 15.14
CA ILE A 608 4.98 -22.50 16.06
C ILE A 608 6.31 -22.84 15.38
N VAL A 609 7.25 -21.91 15.48
CA VAL A 609 8.61 -22.02 14.94
C VAL A 609 9.55 -22.05 16.13
N SER A 610 10.16 -23.20 16.43
CA SER A 610 11.22 -23.29 17.44
C SER A 610 12.57 -23.07 16.79
N VAL A 611 13.34 -22.14 17.32
CA VAL A 611 14.73 -21.87 16.93
C VAL A 611 15.64 -22.30 18.06
N SER A 612 16.54 -23.25 17.79
CA SER A 612 17.52 -23.74 18.77
C SER A 612 18.93 -23.70 18.21
N LEU A 613 19.91 -23.40 19.05
CA LEU A 613 21.32 -23.41 18.63
C LEU A 613 21.78 -24.86 18.39
N ALA A 614 22.36 -25.13 17.22
CA ALA A 614 22.84 -26.47 16.85
C ALA A 614 24.36 -26.58 16.93
N ASN A 615 25.07 -25.61 16.34
CA ASN A 615 26.53 -25.42 16.43
C ASN A 615 26.81 -23.90 16.46
N GLU A 616 28.07 -23.49 16.55
CA GLU A 616 28.47 -22.09 16.30
C GLU A 616 27.95 -21.63 14.93
N ASP A 617 27.29 -20.46 14.91
CA ASP A 617 26.57 -19.85 13.77
C ASP A 617 25.56 -20.72 12.99
N GLN A 618 25.13 -21.85 13.56
CA GLN A 618 24.11 -22.72 12.98
C GLN A 618 22.92 -22.93 13.91
N TYR A 619 21.74 -22.58 13.40
CA TYR A 619 20.47 -22.68 14.09
C TYR A 619 19.63 -23.80 13.47
N ARG A 620 19.00 -24.63 14.31
CA ARG A 620 17.92 -25.52 13.89
C ARG A 620 16.61 -24.75 13.97
N VAL A 621 15.87 -24.73 12.87
CA VAL A 621 14.53 -24.14 12.78
C VAL A 621 13.52 -25.27 12.55
N ASP A 622 12.72 -25.54 13.57
CA ASP A 622 11.63 -26.52 13.53
C ASP A 622 10.30 -25.78 13.39
N VAL A 623 9.54 -26.08 12.34
CA VAL A 623 8.22 -25.50 12.07
C VAL A 623 7.16 -26.59 12.24
N ASP A 624 6.35 -26.45 13.29
CA ASP A 624 5.17 -27.28 13.57
C ASP A 624 3.89 -26.44 13.33
N SER A 625 2.83 -27.04 12.80
CA SER A 625 1.60 -26.35 12.39
C SER A 625 0.37 -27.25 12.51
N VAL A 626 -0.79 -26.66 12.80
CA VAL A 626 -2.09 -27.37 12.86
C VAL A 626 -2.50 -28.01 11.53
N VAL A 627 -1.93 -27.55 10.42
CA VAL A 627 -2.11 -28.12 9.08
C VAL A 627 -0.79 -28.20 8.31
N GLY A 628 -0.67 -29.22 7.46
CA GLY A 628 0.55 -29.49 6.68
C GLY A 628 1.37 -30.60 7.30
N SER A 629 2.65 -30.67 6.93
CA SER A 629 3.64 -31.57 7.54
C SER A 629 4.68 -30.73 8.25
N PRO A 630 5.16 -31.14 9.43
CA PRO A 630 6.20 -30.42 10.13
C PRO A 630 7.53 -30.50 9.37
N SER A 631 8.35 -29.45 9.48
CA SER A 631 9.67 -29.38 8.83
C SER A 631 10.76 -28.97 9.81
N SER A 632 11.96 -29.51 9.62
CA SER A 632 13.17 -29.17 10.37
C SER A 632 14.25 -28.80 9.36
N ASP A 633 14.87 -27.64 9.55
CA ASP A 633 15.94 -27.12 8.69
C ASP A 633 17.13 -26.65 9.54
N MET A 634 18.34 -26.80 9.02
CA MET A 634 19.55 -26.17 9.59
C MET A 634 19.87 -24.92 8.77
N VAL A 635 20.08 -23.80 9.43
CA VAL A 635 20.26 -22.48 8.80
C VAL A 635 21.38 -21.68 9.44
N THR A 636 22.13 -20.94 8.63
CA THR A 636 22.97 -19.81 9.07
C THR A 636 22.13 -18.53 9.10
N VAL A 637 22.66 -17.47 9.72
CA VAL A 637 22.00 -16.14 9.82
C VAL A 637 21.50 -15.62 8.47
N ASP A 638 22.34 -15.64 7.43
CA ASP A 638 21.98 -15.18 6.07
C ASP A 638 20.83 -15.97 5.43
N SER A 639 20.72 -17.26 5.80
CA SER A 639 19.70 -18.17 5.24
C SER A 639 18.41 -18.23 6.05
N PHE A 640 18.40 -17.67 7.27
CA PHE A 640 17.26 -17.74 8.20
C PHE A 640 15.98 -17.17 7.59
N VAL A 641 16.01 -15.92 7.11
CA VAL A 641 14.84 -15.25 6.49
C VAL A 641 14.35 -15.95 5.21
N PRO A 642 15.20 -16.32 4.24
CA PRO A 642 14.78 -17.09 3.07
C PRO A 642 14.14 -18.43 3.41
N VAL A 643 14.66 -19.16 4.39
CA VAL A 643 14.09 -20.45 4.82
C VAL A 643 12.78 -20.25 5.57
N LEU A 644 12.73 -19.33 6.53
CA LEU A 644 11.52 -19.00 7.29
C LEU A 644 10.37 -18.59 6.35
N SER A 645 10.59 -17.61 5.47
CA SER A 645 9.57 -17.15 4.53
C SER A 645 9.10 -18.26 3.58
N LYS A 646 10.00 -19.10 3.07
CA LYS A 646 9.65 -20.26 2.23
C LYS A 646 8.83 -21.31 2.99
N ARG A 647 9.17 -21.60 4.25
CA ARG A 647 8.41 -22.56 5.08
C ARG A 647 7.02 -22.02 5.43
N LEU A 648 6.92 -20.74 5.80
CA LEU A 648 5.64 -20.08 6.03
C LEU A 648 4.76 -20.10 4.77
N LEU A 649 5.29 -19.76 3.58
CA LEU A 649 4.53 -19.79 2.32
C LEU A 649 3.85 -21.15 2.06
N ASN A 650 4.56 -22.27 2.31
CA ASN A 650 4.04 -23.63 2.15
C ASN A 650 2.91 -23.98 3.14
N VAL A 651 2.88 -23.33 4.31
CA VAL A 651 1.91 -23.56 5.38
C VAL A 651 0.72 -22.58 5.32
N LEU A 652 0.94 -21.36 4.82
CA LEU A 652 -0.11 -20.34 4.69
C LEU A 652 -1.25 -20.75 3.77
N LEU A 653 -0.95 -21.41 2.65
CA LEU A 653 -1.97 -21.89 1.71
C LEU A 653 -2.95 -22.91 2.35
N PRO A 654 -2.51 -24.02 2.99
CA PRO A 654 -3.42 -24.91 3.69
C PRO A 654 -4.08 -24.30 4.93
N LEU A 655 -3.46 -23.31 5.59
CA LEU A 655 -4.07 -22.58 6.73
C LEU A 655 -5.26 -21.72 6.32
N HIS A 656 -5.23 -21.13 5.13
CA HIS A 656 -6.31 -20.31 4.57
C HIS A 656 -7.26 -21.13 3.67
N GLY A 657 -7.15 -22.46 3.72
CA GLY A 657 -7.97 -23.41 2.96
C GLY A 657 -8.84 -24.30 3.84
N PRO A 658 -9.67 -25.19 3.24
CA PRO A 658 -10.60 -26.08 3.96
C PRO A 658 -9.90 -27.23 4.71
N ARG A 659 -8.57 -27.18 4.86
CA ARG A 659 -7.82 -28.07 5.75
C ARG A 659 -7.80 -27.53 7.19
N ASN A 660 -7.91 -26.22 7.36
CA ASN A 660 -8.01 -25.58 8.68
C ASN A 660 -9.48 -25.58 9.15
N ARG A 661 -9.74 -26.13 10.33
CA ARG A 661 -11.10 -26.23 10.89
C ARG A 661 -11.78 -24.87 11.03
N THR A 662 -11.04 -23.83 11.41
CA THR A 662 -11.56 -22.46 11.62
C THR A 662 -11.97 -21.75 10.33
N MET A 663 -11.51 -22.23 9.18
CA MET A 663 -11.77 -21.68 7.84
C MET A 663 -12.70 -22.56 7.00
N THR A 664 -12.97 -23.78 7.45
CA THR A 664 -13.67 -24.80 6.67
C THR A 664 -15.11 -24.37 6.38
N GLU A 665 -15.81 -23.84 7.36
CA GLU A 665 -17.23 -23.48 7.23
C GLU A 665 -17.44 -22.36 6.21
N SER A 666 -16.71 -21.24 6.35
CA SER A 666 -16.77 -20.09 5.44
C SER A 666 -16.42 -20.44 4.00
N ILE A 667 -15.43 -21.34 3.80
CA ILE A 667 -15.04 -21.81 2.47
C ILE A 667 -16.08 -22.78 1.89
N VAL A 668 -16.65 -23.68 2.71
CA VAL A 668 -17.73 -24.57 2.27
C VAL A 668 -18.97 -23.75 1.89
N HIS A 669 -19.34 -22.72 2.66
CA HIS A 669 -20.46 -21.83 2.34
C HIS A 669 -20.23 -21.05 1.04
N SER A 670 -19.05 -20.44 0.87
CA SER A 670 -18.63 -19.79 -0.38
C SER A 670 -18.73 -20.73 -1.59
N ASN A 671 -18.31 -21.99 -1.44
CA ASN A 671 -18.42 -23.00 -2.49
C ASN A 671 -19.88 -23.34 -2.81
N PHE A 672 -20.78 -23.38 -1.82
CA PHE A 672 -22.21 -23.56 -2.05
C PHE A 672 -22.83 -22.38 -2.80
N GLU A 673 -22.43 -21.14 -2.52
CA GLU A 673 -22.90 -19.95 -3.24
C GLU A 673 -22.45 -19.93 -4.70
N ILE A 674 -21.19 -20.32 -4.98
CA ILE A 674 -20.70 -20.54 -6.34
C ILE A 674 -21.54 -21.62 -7.05
N LEU A 675 -21.84 -22.74 -6.39
CA LEU A 675 -22.69 -23.80 -6.95
C LEU A 675 -24.14 -23.33 -7.15
N ARG A 676 -24.67 -22.46 -6.29
CA ARG A 676 -26.02 -21.88 -6.40
C ARG A 676 -26.13 -20.99 -7.64
N TYR A 677 -25.13 -20.13 -7.89
CA TYR A 677 -25.02 -19.33 -9.10
C TYR A 677 -25.00 -20.20 -10.37
N LEU A 678 -24.08 -21.18 -10.43
CA LEU A 678 -23.93 -22.08 -11.58
C LEU A 678 -25.19 -22.91 -11.83
N THR A 679 -25.86 -23.37 -10.76
CA THR A 679 -27.12 -24.11 -10.84
C THR A 679 -28.25 -23.24 -11.36
N GLY A 680 -28.31 -21.95 -11.00
CA GLY A 680 -29.26 -21.00 -11.56
C GLY A 680 -29.14 -20.87 -13.09
N HIS A 681 -27.90 -20.74 -13.59
CA HIS A 681 -27.62 -20.69 -15.02
C HIS A 681 -28.01 -22.00 -15.73
N LEU A 682 -27.69 -23.15 -15.15
CA LEU A 682 -28.07 -24.46 -15.68
C LEU A 682 -29.60 -24.65 -15.70
N MET A 683 -30.32 -24.28 -14.64
CA MET A 683 -31.78 -24.43 -14.56
C MET A 683 -32.52 -23.46 -15.50
N ALA A 684 -31.93 -22.33 -15.86
CA ALA A 684 -32.46 -21.46 -16.91
C ALA A 684 -32.36 -22.10 -18.31
N GLN A 685 -31.28 -22.84 -18.58
CA GLN A 685 -31.10 -23.60 -19.83
C GLN A 685 -31.97 -24.88 -19.85
N PHE A 686 -32.04 -25.60 -18.74
CA PHE A 686 -32.91 -26.77 -18.57
C PHE A 686 -34.35 -26.35 -18.25
N LYS A 687 -35.14 -26.05 -19.27
CA LYS A 687 -36.62 -26.10 -19.16
C LYS A 687 -37.06 -27.49 -18.69
N VAL A 688 -37.27 -27.63 -17.38
CA VAL A 688 -37.62 -28.91 -16.74
C VAL A 688 -38.92 -29.47 -17.36
N PRO A 689 -38.87 -30.62 -18.07
CA PRO A 689 -40.10 -31.36 -18.33
C PRO A 689 -40.58 -31.90 -16.98
N ARG A 690 -41.81 -31.58 -16.58
CA ARG A 690 -42.39 -32.05 -15.31
C ARG A 690 -42.25 -33.58 -15.23
N GLY A 691 -41.63 -34.03 -14.14
CA GLY A 691 -40.88 -35.28 -14.15
C GLY A 691 -41.69 -36.55 -14.34
N PHE A 692 -41.08 -37.52 -15.02
CA PHE A 692 -41.45 -38.93 -14.89
C PHE A 692 -40.85 -39.49 -13.59
N ARG A 693 -41.71 -39.82 -12.62
CA ARG A 693 -41.33 -40.77 -11.56
C ARG A 693 -41.13 -42.15 -12.20
N PRO A 694 -40.05 -42.90 -11.88
CA PRO A 694 -39.98 -44.30 -12.26
C PRO A 694 -41.13 -45.08 -11.56
N PRO A 695 -41.86 -45.94 -12.28
CA PRO A 695 -42.91 -46.75 -11.66
C PRO A 695 -42.31 -47.80 -10.72
N SER A 696 -43.06 -48.14 -9.67
CA SER A 696 -42.71 -49.17 -8.67
C SER A 696 -42.39 -50.53 -9.31
N PRO A 697 -41.49 -51.37 -8.73
CA PRO A 697 -40.99 -52.60 -9.36
C PRO A 697 -42.03 -53.70 -9.65
N SER A 698 -43.30 -53.53 -9.25
CA SER A 698 -44.36 -54.54 -9.36
C SER A 698 -45.21 -54.48 -10.64
N LYS A 699 -44.84 -53.66 -11.64
CA LYS A 699 -45.59 -53.54 -12.92
C LYS A 699 -44.85 -53.97 -14.20
N LEU A 700 -43.72 -54.67 -14.08
CA LEU A 700 -42.92 -55.14 -15.25
C LEU A 700 -43.32 -56.52 -15.82
N LEU A 701 -44.46 -57.09 -15.43
CA LEU A 701 -44.88 -58.45 -15.83
C LEU A 701 -46.17 -58.53 -16.68
N SER A 702 -46.70 -57.42 -17.20
CA SER A 702 -48.02 -57.42 -17.87
C SER A 702 -48.09 -56.69 -19.22
N SER A 703 -46.98 -56.52 -19.93
CA SER A 703 -46.96 -55.84 -21.26
C SER A 703 -46.16 -56.62 -22.31
N LEU A 704 -46.28 -57.95 -22.29
CA LEU A 704 -45.63 -58.87 -23.23
C LEU A 704 -46.67 -59.68 -24.06
N LEU A 705 -47.87 -59.11 -24.28
CA LEU A 705 -48.86 -59.69 -25.20
C LEU A 705 -49.87 -58.63 -25.69
N GLY A 706 -49.94 -58.42 -27.02
CA GLY A 706 -50.90 -57.55 -27.70
C GLY A 706 -50.56 -56.04 -27.69
N GLY A 707 -50.88 -55.26 -28.74
CA GLY A 707 -51.46 -55.64 -30.02
C GLY A 707 -52.21 -54.51 -30.72
N ASN A 708 -51.56 -53.85 -31.69
CA ASN A 708 -52.14 -53.17 -32.86
C ASN A 708 -53.09 -51.95 -32.72
N GLN A 709 -53.03 -51.15 -33.80
CA GLN A 709 -54.00 -50.15 -34.32
C GLN A 709 -53.94 -48.70 -33.83
N ALA A 710 -54.11 -47.81 -34.82
CA ALA A 710 -54.01 -46.37 -34.74
C ALA A 710 -55.39 -45.70 -34.61
N LYS A 711 -55.40 -44.42 -34.21
CA LYS A 711 -56.15 -43.30 -34.87
C LYS A 711 -55.81 -41.97 -34.17
N GLU A 712 -55.56 -40.89 -34.93
CA GLU A 712 -56.53 -39.82 -35.25
C GLU A 712 -57.22 -39.24 -34.01
N SER A 713 -57.26 -37.92 -33.75
CA SER A 713 -57.00 -36.75 -34.61
C SER A 713 -57.04 -35.44 -33.80
N ASN A 714 -56.64 -34.30 -34.42
CA ASN A 714 -57.32 -32.98 -34.42
C ASN A 714 -57.62 -32.28 -33.05
N THR A 715 -57.59 -30.96 -32.83
CA THR A 715 -57.53 -29.70 -33.64
C THR A 715 -57.43 -28.54 -32.61
N ALA A 716 -57.17 -27.24 -32.87
CA ALA A 716 -56.82 -26.44 -34.05
C ALA A 716 -56.35 -25.03 -33.61
N ASN A 717 -55.60 -24.34 -34.49
CA ASN A 717 -55.67 -22.88 -34.79
C ASN A 717 -55.40 -21.82 -33.69
N SER A 718 -54.86 -20.62 -33.96
CA SER A 718 -54.18 -20.00 -35.12
C SER A 718 -53.65 -18.61 -34.65
N LYS A 719 -52.89 -17.76 -35.38
CA LYS A 719 -52.54 -17.63 -36.81
C LYS A 719 -51.08 -17.17 -36.99
N SER A 720 -50.56 -17.26 -38.22
CA SER A 720 -49.42 -16.48 -38.74
C SER A 720 -49.92 -15.19 -39.44
N PRO A 721 -49.02 -14.33 -39.97
CA PRO A 721 -48.58 -14.41 -41.38
C PRO A 721 -47.04 -14.50 -41.50
N SER A 722 -46.43 -15.32 -42.38
CA SER A 722 -46.36 -15.26 -43.86
C SER A 722 -45.34 -14.21 -44.37
N SER A 723 -44.58 -14.41 -45.46
CA SER A 723 -44.72 -15.32 -46.62
C SER A 723 -43.31 -15.71 -47.13
N ALA A 724 -42.97 -17.00 -47.38
CA ALA A 724 -43.16 -17.76 -48.64
C ALA A 724 -41.89 -17.71 -49.56
N THR A 725 -41.54 -18.69 -50.42
CA THR A 725 -42.28 -19.85 -50.97
C THR A 725 -41.31 -20.89 -51.61
N LEU A 726 -41.55 -22.21 -51.41
CA LEU A 726 -41.49 -23.37 -52.37
C LEU A 726 -40.24 -23.59 -53.29
N LEU A 727 -39.86 -24.78 -53.82
CA LEU A 727 -40.22 -26.21 -53.71
C LEU A 727 -39.12 -27.06 -54.40
N GLY A 728 -38.98 -28.38 -54.12
CA GLY A 728 -38.23 -29.32 -54.99
C GLY A 728 -37.52 -30.48 -54.25
N GLU A 729 -37.56 -31.70 -54.81
CA GLU A 729 -37.18 -32.96 -54.13
C GLU A 729 -35.80 -33.55 -54.50
N PHE A 730 -35.18 -34.24 -53.52
CA PHE A 730 -34.19 -35.36 -53.47
C PHE A 730 -33.36 -35.78 -54.73
N PRO A 731 -32.10 -36.33 -54.60
CA PRO A 731 -31.66 -37.23 -53.51
C PRO A 731 -30.18 -37.09 -53.02
N LYS A 732 -29.78 -38.01 -52.12
CA LYS A 732 -28.46 -38.10 -51.45
C LYS A 732 -27.33 -38.56 -52.38
N MET A 733 -26.11 -38.01 -52.20
CA MET A 733 -24.84 -38.73 -52.35
C MET A 733 -23.76 -38.19 -51.38
N PRO A 734 -22.73 -38.99 -51.00
CA PRO A 734 -21.86 -38.71 -49.87
C PRO A 734 -20.55 -37.95 -50.23
N PRO A 735 -19.90 -37.28 -49.26
CA PRO A 735 -18.55 -36.77 -49.45
C PRO A 735 -17.51 -37.91 -49.47
N PRO A 736 -16.42 -37.77 -50.25
CA PRO A 736 -15.42 -38.83 -50.45
C PRO A 736 -14.52 -39.06 -49.23
N ARG A 737 -14.04 -40.31 -49.09
CA ARG A 737 -13.11 -40.77 -48.04
C ARG A 737 -11.67 -40.88 -48.56
N ALA A 738 -10.71 -40.56 -47.69
CA ALA A 738 -9.42 -41.26 -47.49
C ALA A 738 -8.83 -40.69 -46.17
N ASN A 739 -8.60 -41.39 -45.04
CA ASN A 739 -8.02 -42.71 -44.73
C ASN A 739 -6.62 -42.91 -45.37
N MET A 740 -5.56 -43.40 -44.71
CA MET A 740 -5.27 -43.83 -43.32
C MET A 740 -3.72 -43.93 -43.22
N SER A 741 -3.01 -43.36 -42.22
CA SER A 741 -2.55 -43.99 -40.96
C SER A 741 -1.26 -44.88 -40.98
N ARG A 742 -0.44 -44.74 -39.91
CA ARG A 742 0.69 -45.60 -39.43
C ARG A 742 2.05 -45.37 -40.17
N SER A 743 3.24 -45.58 -39.57
CA SER A 743 3.59 -46.26 -38.31
C SER A 743 4.94 -45.81 -37.68
N ASN A 744 5.03 -45.82 -36.35
CA ASN A 744 6.12 -46.23 -35.44
C ASN A 744 7.64 -45.87 -35.58
N THR A 745 8.22 -45.70 -34.38
CA THR A 745 9.58 -46.06 -33.87
C THR A 745 10.83 -45.20 -34.14
N LEU A 746 11.47 -44.80 -33.02
CA LEU A 746 12.84 -44.29 -32.84
C LEU A 746 13.88 -45.41 -33.07
N PRO A 747 15.17 -45.12 -33.41
CA PRO A 747 16.16 -44.76 -32.36
C PRO A 747 17.35 -43.83 -32.76
N SER A 748 17.98 -43.25 -31.73
CA SER A 748 19.46 -43.04 -31.57
C SER A 748 20.24 -41.88 -32.25
N VAL A 749 20.83 -41.04 -31.38
CA VAL A 749 22.16 -40.35 -31.48
C VAL A 749 22.29 -39.00 -32.27
N PHE A 750 22.91 -38.03 -31.58
CA PHE A 750 23.40 -36.69 -32.01
C PHE A 750 24.65 -36.77 -32.93
N PRO A 751 25.15 -35.71 -33.63
CA PRO A 751 24.99 -34.27 -33.34
C PRO A 751 24.84 -33.29 -34.54
N GLY A 752 24.55 -32.00 -34.25
CA GLY A 752 25.07 -30.86 -35.04
C GLY A 752 24.06 -29.83 -35.62
N LYS A 753 24.17 -28.59 -35.12
CA LYS A 753 23.80 -27.27 -35.72
C LYS A 753 22.37 -26.97 -36.24
N GLU A 754 21.80 -25.89 -35.67
CA GLU A 754 21.19 -24.69 -36.32
C GLU A 754 20.02 -24.92 -37.34
N GLU A 755 18.85 -24.24 -37.29
CA GLU A 755 18.51 -22.89 -36.78
C GLU A 755 17.12 -22.81 -36.06
N SER A 756 16.81 -21.60 -35.60
CA SER A 756 15.73 -21.07 -34.72
C SER A 756 14.26 -21.55 -34.85
N PRO A 757 13.54 -21.57 -33.71
CA PRO A 757 12.10 -21.32 -33.61
C PRO A 757 11.80 -19.97 -32.91
N ILE A 758 10.70 -19.29 -33.28
CA ILE A 758 10.16 -18.16 -32.49
C ILE A 758 8.79 -18.54 -31.92
N LYS A 759 8.76 -18.78 -30.61
CA LYS A 759 7.56 -18.66 -29.76
C LYS A 759 7.87 -17.62 -28.69
N ILE A 760 6.96 -16.66 -28.53
CA ILE A 760 7.12 -15.55 -27.59
C ILE A 760 7.06 -16.09 -26.16
N SER A 761 8.13 -15.87 -25.39
CA SER A 761 8.21 -16.20 -23.97
C SER A 761 8.05 -14.93 -23.15
N VAL A 762 7.19 -14.99 -22.13
CA VAL A 762 7.03 -13.91 -21.14
C VAL A 762 8.33 -13.81 -20.33
N VAL A 763 8.95 -12.63 -20.32
CA VAL A 763 10.20 -12.41 -19.58
C VAL A 763 9.90 -12.21 -18.09
N GLY A 764 10.08 -13.28 -17.32
CA GLY A 764 10.48 -13.18 -15.93
C GLY A 764 12.00 -13.16 -15.86
N ALA A 765 12.59 -12.09 -15.31
CA ALA A 765 14.03 -12.01 -15.15
C ALA A 765 14.52 -12.94 -14.02
N ALA A 766 15.38 -13.90 -14.37
CA ALA A 766 16.16 -14.66 -13.40
C ALA A 766 17.61 -14.12 -13.40
N PRO A 767 18.23 -13.84 -12.24
CA PRO A 767 19.57 -13.25 -12.20
C PRO A 767 20.66 -14.30 -12.45
N SER A 768 21.00 -14.53 -13.71
CA SER A 768 22.25 -15.23 -14.06
C SER A 768 23.44 -14.28 -13.89
N LYS A 769 24.31 -14.56 -12.92
CA LYS A 769 25.57 -13.83 -12.73
C LYS A 769 26.51 -14.07 -13.92
N GLY A 770 26.52 -13.13 -14.85
CA GLY A 770 27.51 -12.93 -15.90
C GLY A 770 27.56 -11.44 -16.21
N GLN A 771 28.71 -10.90 -16.63
CA GLN A 771 28.83 -9.48 -16.98
C GLN A 771 27.84 -9.16 -18.11
N GLU A 772 26.81 -8.35 -17.83
CA GLU A 772 25.89 -7.89 -18.86
C GLU A 772 26.65 -7.03 -19.87
N SER A 773 26.42 -7.26 -21.15
CA SER A 773 26.97 -6.39 -22.19
C SER A 773 26.33 -4.99 -22.06
N PRO A 774 27.07 -3.89 -22.26
CA PRO A 774 26.49 -2.55 -22.15
C PRO A 774 25.29 -2.35 -23.09
N PHE A 775 25.34 -2.98 -24.27
CA PHE A 775 24.25 -3.03 -25.23
C PHE A 775 22.97 -3.70 -24.71
N SER A 776 23.07 -4.78 -23.92
CA SER A 776 21.89 -5.42 -23.33
C SER A 776 21.28 -4.58 -22.19
N ALA A 777 22.09 -3.80 -21.46
CA ALA A 777 21.57 -2.88 -20.46
C ALA A 777 20.76 -1.74 -21.11
N LEU A 778 21.28 -1.14 -22.19
CA LEU A 778 20.57 -0.11 -22.96
C LEU A 778 19.25 -0.61 -23.56
N GLU A 779 19.21 -1.84 -24.07
CA GLU A 779 17.96 -2.46 -24.54
C GLU A 779 16.94 -2.68 -23.41
N GLN A 780 17.40 -3.04 -22.21
CA GLN A 780 16.54 -3.12 -21.03
C GLN A 780 16.04 -1.73 -20.60
N THR A 781 16.88 -0.69 -20.59
CA THR A 781 16.49 0.70 -20.30
C THR A 781 15.46 1.21 -21.31
N PHE A 782 15.68 0.98 -22.61
CA PHE A 782 14.71 1.30 -23.67
C PHE A 782 13.37 0.60 -23.45
N ALA A 783 13.38 -0.70 -23.14
CA ALA A 783 12.16 -1.46 -22.85
C ALA A 783 11.44 -0.95 -21.59
N ALA A 784 12.17 -0.50 -20.56
CA ALA A 784 11.62 0.10 -19.36
C ALA A 784 10.91 1.44 -19.66
N TYR A 785 11.50 2.31 -20.49
CA TYR A 785 10.85 3.54 -20.95
C TYR A 785 9.59 3.26 -21.79
N ALA A 786 9.68 2.34 -22.75
CA ALA A 786 8.55 1.98 -23.59
C ALA A 786 7.37 1.43 -22.76
N LEU A 787 7.64 0.54 -21.80
CA LEU A 787 6.62 0.01 -20.89
C LEU A 787 6.04 1.09 -19.96
N ALA A 788 6.87 2.01 -19.46
CA ALA A 788 6.41 3.11 -18.63
C ALA A 788 5.47 4.05 -19.39
N LEU A 789 5.81 4.41 -20.64
CA LEU A 789 4.95 5.21 -21.52
C LEU A 789 3.65 4.47 -21.89
N GLN A 790 3.75 3.20 -22.29
CA GLN A 790 2.61 2.33 -22.59
C GLN A 790 1.63 2.24 -21.42
N SER A 791 2.14 2.06 -20.19
CA SER A 791 1.33 1.95 -18.97
C SER A 791 0.53 3.22 -18.62
N ARG A 792 0.85 4.35 -19.27
CA ARG A 792 0.25 5.67 -19.05
C ARG A 792 -0.46 6.20 -20.29
N SER A 793 -0.68 5.36 -21.31
CA SER A 793 -1.20 5.76 -22.63
C SER A 793 -2.43 6.66 -22.59
N GLY A 794 -3.46 6.28 -21.84
CA GLY A 794 -4.69 7.07 -21.66
C GLY A 794 -4.55 8.38 -20.85
N ASN A 795 -3.35 8.70 -20.35
CA ASN A 795 -3.03 9.95 -19.64
C ASN A 795 -2.08 10.86 -20.44
N ILE A 796 -1.63 10.48 -21.65
CA ILE A 796 -0.75 11.31 -22.48
C ILE A 796 -1.59 12.29 -23.29
N VAL A 797 -1.88 13.46 -22.70
CA VAL A 797 -2.59 14.55 -23.37
C VAL A 797 -1.58 15.42 -24.13
N GLY A 798 -1.93 15.90 -25.32
CA GLY A 798 -1.11 16.77 -26.16
C GLY A 798 -0.73 18.10 -25.48
N ARG A 799 -1.46 18.52 -24.44
CA ARG A 799 -1.05 19.64 -23.56
C ARG A 799 0.24 19.33 -22.79
N SER A 800 0.44 18.10 -22.32
CA SER A 800 1.67 17.69 -21.62
C SER A 800 2.86 17.64 -22.59
N LEU A 801 2.65 17.10 -23.80
CA LEU A 801 3.68 17.07 -24.85
C LEU A 801 4.08 18.48 -25.33
N ARG A 802 3.12 19.41 -25.42
CA ARG A 802 3.37 20.84 -25.73
C ARG A 802 3.91 21.64 -24.54
N GLY A 803 3.86 21.10 -23.32
CA GLY A 803 4.40 21.72 -22.11
C GLY A 803 5.87 21.36 -21.82
N ARG A 804 6.43 20.40 -22.57
CA ARG A 804 7.66 19.70 -22.22
C ARG A 804 8.91 20.58 -22.12
N ASP A 805 8.95 21.70 -22.84
CA ASP A 805 10.04 22.68 -22.80
C ASP A 805 10.24 23.33 -21.41
N ASN A 806 9.19 23.33 -20.57
CA ASN A 806 9.20 23.95 -19.23
C ASN A 806 9.40 22.93 -18.11
N VAL A 807 9.72 21.67 -18.43
CA VAL A 807 9.92 20.61 -17.44
C VAL A 807 11.21 20.85 -16.64
N ASP A 808 11.15 20.56 -15.34
CA ASP A 808 12.32 20.59 -14.47
C ASP A 808 13.40 19.60 -14.93
N ARG A 809 14.53 20.15 -15.38
CA ARG A 809 15.69 19.37 -15.82
C ARG A 809 16.33 18.53 -14.71
N SER A 810 16.15 18.89 -13.44
CA SER A 810 16.69 18.08 -12.34
C SER A 810 15.94 16.76 -12.19
N SER A 811 14.61 16.80 -12.21
CA SER A 811 13.73 15.62 -12.23
C SER A 811 13.94 14.73 -13.45
N VAL A 812 14.18 15.31 -14.64
CA VAL A 812 14.53 14.56 -15.86
C VAL A 812 15.85 13.81 -15.70
N ASN A 813 16.90 14.51 -15.23
CA ASN A 813 18.22 13.91 -15.03
C ASN A 813 18.21 12.83 -13.94
N GLU A 814 17.43 13.01 -12.87
CA GLU A 814 17.26 11.98 -11.83
C GLU A 814 16.64 10.70 -12.42
N LEU A 815 15.52 10.81 -13.15
CA LEU A 815 14.88 9.65 -13.78
C LEU A 815 15.78 8.97 -14.83
N TYR A 816 16.46 9.77 -15.65
CA TYR A 816 17.43 9.29 -16.64
C TYR A 816 18.53 8.44 -16.00
N ASN A 817 19.18 8.96 -14.96
CA ASN A 817 20.23 8.22 -14.25
C ASN A 817 19.68 6.97 -13.57
N ILE A 818 18.50 7.04 -12.93
CA ILE A 818 17.88 5.90 -12.23
C ILE A 818 17.64 4.71 -13.17
N LEU A 819 17.11 4.96 -14.39
CA LEU A 819 16.79 3.91 -15.37
C LEU A 819 18.00 3.45 -16.20
N LEU A 820 19.02 4.29 -16.34
CA LEU A 820 20.30 3.93 -16.95
C LEU A 820 21.14 3.06 -16.01
N GLU A 821 21.15 3.35 -14.70
CA GLU A 821 21.81 2.52 -13.69
C GLU A 821 21.08 1.19 -13.41
N ASN A 822 19.75 1.20 -13.44
CA ASN A 822 18.96 0.00 -13.13
C ASN A 822 17.59 -0.01 -13.83
N PRO A 823 17.48 -0.69 -14.99
CA PRO A 823 16.24 -0.80 -15.75
C PRO A 823 15.05 -1.41 -14.96
N GLY A 824 15.33 -2.19 -13.92
CA GLY A 824 14.31 -2.79 -13.06
C GLY A 824 13.55 -1.80 -12.17
N LYS A 825 14.02 -0.55 -12.03
CA LYS A 825 13.38 0.50 -11.21
C LYS A 825 12.23 1.24 -11.92
N ILE A 826 11.44 0.54 -12.74
CA ILE A 826 10.30 1.12 -13.51
C ILE A 826 9.31 1.88 -12.61
N GLN A 827 9.22 1.53 -11.32
CA GLN A 827 8.43 2.27 -10.33
C GLN A 827 8.78 3.78 -10.25
N ALA A 828 10.04 4.17 -10.46
CA ALA A 828 10.42 5.59 -10.50
C ALA A 828 9.81 6.33 -11.71
N ALA A 829 9.68 5.64 -12.86
CA ALA A 829 9.01 6.15 -14.05
C ALA A 829 7.50 6.35 -13.88
N ALA A 830 6.89 5.61 -12.94
CA ALA A 830 5.49 5.75 -12.56
C ALA A 830 5.23 6.90 -11.55
N GLU A 831 6.27 7.32 -10.83
CA GLU A 831 6.19 8.38 -9.79
C GLU A 831 6.37 9.79 -10.35
N VAL A 832 7.02 9.94 -11.52
CA VAL A 832 7.19 11.24 -12.20
C VAL A 832 5.96 11.69 -13.01
N PRO A 833 5.83 12.98 -13.35
CA PRO A 833 4.91 13.47 -14.39
C PRO A 833 5.14 12.85 -15.80
N VAL A 834 4.13 12.89 -16.67
CA VAL A 834 4.18 12.29 -18.03
C VAL A 834 5.15 13.02 -18.95
N ASP A 835 5.15 14.35 -18.88
CA ASP A 835 6.08 15.24 -19.58
C ASP A 835 7.53 14.99 -19.12
N THR A 836 7.79 14.85 -17.82
CA THR A 836 9.10 14.42 -17.30
C THR A 836 9.52 13.05 -17.83
N LEU A 837 8.63 12.07 -17.86
CA LEU A 837 8.91 10.74 -18.40
C LEU A 837 9.23 10.79 -19.91
N PHE A 838 8.49 11.58 -20.68
CA PHE A 838 8.70 11.72 -22.12
C PHE A 838 10.02 12.42 -22.44
N VAL A 839 10.34 13.52 -21.75
CA VAL A 839 11.62 14.24 -21.93
C VAL A 839 12.81 13.37 -21.49
N ALA A 840 12.66 12.54 -20.47
CA ALA A 840 13.71 11.59 -20.08
C ALA A 840 13.92 10.48 -21.13
N PHE A 841 12.86 10.00 -21.78
CA PHE A 841 12.95 9.08 -22.92
C PHE A 841 13.61 9.74 -24.14
N GLU A 842 13.21 10.97 -24.48
CA GLU A 842 13.82 11.78 -25.54
C GLU A 842 15.33 11.99 -25.29
N THR A 843 15.69 12.38 -24.06
CA THR A 843 17.09 12.53 -23.60
C THR A 843 17.87 11.22 -23.68
N PHE A 844 17.25 10.08 -23.38
CA PHE A 844 17.86 8.76 -23.52
C PHE A 844 18.13 8.37 -24.97
N MET A 845 17.17 8.61 -25.87
CA MET A 845 17.34 8.36 -27.30
C MET A 845 18.40 9.28 -27.92
N ALA A 846 18.42 10.55 -27.52
CA ALA A 846 19.37 11.54 -28.01
C ALA A 846 20.81 11.31 -27.51
N ASN A 847 21.00 10.84 -26.27
CA ASN A 847 22.31 10.65 -25.66
C ASN A 847 22.73 9.17 -25.63
N ALA A 848 22.31 8.42 -24.60
CA ALA A 848 22.80 7.05 -24.34
C ALA A 848 22.56 6.06 -25.49
N TRP A 849 21.42 6.16 -26.20
CA TRP A 849 21.19 5.31 -27.37
C TRP A 849 22.07 5.74 -28.55
N SER A 850 22.10 7.03 -28.88
CA SER A 850 22.84 7.52 -30.06
C SER A 850 24.36 7.34 -29.93
N GLU A 851 24.93 7.54 -28.74
CA GLU A 851 26.36 7.42 -28.47
C GLU A 851 26.85 5.97 -28.63
N HIS A 852 26.02 4.98 -28.28
CA HIS A 852 26.40 3.57 -28.28
C HIS A 852 25.88 2.77 -29.50
N MET A 853 24.73 3.13 -30.07
CA MET A 853 24.05 2.40 -31.16
C MET A 853 23.89 3.21 -32.46
N GLY A 854 24.26 4.50 -32.44
CA GLY A 854 23.94 5.44 -33.51
C GLY A 854 22.45 5.85 -33.53
N PRO A 855 22.04 6.74 -34.44
CA PRO A 855 20.64 7.11 -34.61
C PRO A 855 19.82 5.88 -35.05
N VAL A 856 18.56 5.81 -34.62
CA VAL A 856 17.66 4.69 -34.97
C VAL A 856 17.46 4.60 -36.48
N ILE A 857 17.32 5.76 -37.14
CA ILE A 857 17.39 5.92 -38.60
C ILE A 857 18.35 7.08 -38.87
N ASP A 858 19.34 6.90 -39.74
CA ASP A 858 20.24 8.00 -40.14
C ASP A 858 19.53 9.01 -41.05
N LEU A 859 19.97 10.27 -41.01
CA LEU A 859 19.33 11.38 -41.74
C LEU A 859 19.27 11.16 -43.26
N SER A 860 20.30 10.54 -43.85
CA SER A 860 20.33 10.20 -45.27
C SER A 860 19.25 9.18 -45.61
N SER A 861 19.17 8.08 -44.85
CA SER A 861 18.14 7.05 -45.02
C SER A 861 16.73 7.59 -44.75
N LEU A 862 16.53 8.44 -43.74
CA LEU A 862 15.21 9.01 -43.44
C LEU A 862 14.71 9.90 -44.59
N LYS A 863 15.60 10.72 -45.18
CA LYS A 863 15.29 11.53 -46.37
C LYS A 863 15.05 10.68 -47.62
N ILE A 864 15.82 9.61 -47.82
CA ILE A 864 15.59 8.66 -48.91
C ILE A 864 14.25 7.96 -48.72
N LEU A 865 13.93 7.49 -47.52
CA LEU A 865 12.68 6.81 -47.18
C LEU A 865 11.47 7.72 -47.38
N GLN A 866 11.55 9.00 -46.98
CA GLN A 866 10.53 10.01 -47.24
C GLN A 866 10.34 10.24 -48.74
N ALA A 867 11.42 10.51 -49.49
CA ALA A 867 11.35 10.73 -50.93
C ALA A 867 10.85 9.48 -51.69
N GLN A 868 11.15 8.29 -51.19
CA GLN A 868 10.62 7.02 -51.69
C GLN A 868 9.11 6.87 -51.42
N PHE A 869 8.66 7.23 -50.23
CA PHE A 869 7.24 7.24 -49.85
C PHE A 869 6.43 8.23 -50.69
N ASP A 870 6.94 9.45 -50.89
CA ASP A 870 6.24 10.52 -51.61
C ASP A 870 6.12 10.26 -53.13
N ASN A 871 7.01 9.45 -53.73
CA ASN A 871 7.15 9.31 -55.19
C ASN A 871 6.93 7.89 -55.75
N MET A 872 6.89 6.83 -54.94
CA MET A 872 6.68 5.45 -55.44
C MET A 872 5.27 4.90 -55.18
N PHE A 873 4.88 3.90 -55.97
CA PHE A 873 3.64 3.16 -55.71
C PHE A 873 3.75 2.35 -54.40
N PRO A 874 2.64 2.18 -53.65
CA PRO A 874 2.65 1.54 -52.32
C PRO A 874 3.36 0.18 -52.25
N ARG A 875 3.27 -0.66 -53.28
CA ARG A 875 3.91 -1.99 -53.32
C ARG A 875 5.43 -1.92 -53.54
N ASP A 876 5.88 -0.97 -54.36
CA ASP A 876 7.31 -0.78 -54.63
C ASP A 876 8.00 -0.15 -53.41
N PHE A 877 7.28 0.73 -52.69
CA PHE A 877 7.69 1.22 -51.38
C PHE A 877 7.80 0.09 -50.34
N GLU A 878 6.80 -0.81 -50.25
CA GLU A 878 6.82 -1.95 -49.31
C GLU A 878 8.03 -2.88 -49.53
N GLU A 879 8.38 -3.18 -50.78
CA GLU A 879 9.57 -4.00 -51.09
C GLU A 879 10.87 -3.28 -50.75
N ASN A 880 10.98 -1.98 -51.06
CA ASN A 880 12.17 -1.20 -50.73
C ASN A 880 12.32 -0.96 -49.22
N PHE A 881 11.22 -0.77 -48.49
CA PHE A 881 11.24 -0.67 -47.03
C PHE A 881 11.67 -1.98 -46.36
N ARG A 882 11.24 -3.15 -46.88
CA ARG A 882 11.75 -4.44 -46.41
C ARG A 882 13.26 -4.60 -46.61
N ARG A 883 13.80 -4.14 -47.75
CA ARG A 883 15.26 -4.14 -48.02
C ARG A 883 15.98 -3.19 -47.05
N PHE A 884 15.48 -1.97 -46.88
CA PHE A 884 16.00 -1.01 -45.91
C PHE A 884 16.04 -1.59 -44.48
N LEU A 885 14.93 -2.17 -44.00
CA LEU A 885 14.89 -2.86 -42.71
C LEU A 885 15.89 -4.02 -42.63
N ALA A 886 16.15 -4.74 -43.72
CA ALA A 886 17.11 -5.84 -43.75
C ALA A 886 18.57 -5.35 -43.57
N ASP A 887 18.89 -4.17 -44.06
CA ASP A 887 20.21 -3.52 -43.95
C ASP A 887 20.44 -2.85 -42.57
N MET A 888 19.37 -2.54 -41.82
CA MET A 888 19.47 -1.99 -40.45
C MET A 888 20.04 -3.00 -39.43
N SER A 889 20.77 -2.49 -38.43
CA SER A 889 21.26 -3.31 -37.31
C SER A 889 20.11 -4.01 -36.55
N PRO A 890 20.30 -5.24 -36.02
CA PRO A 890 19.26 -5.95 -35.26
C PRO A 890 18.74 -5.20 -34.03
N GLN A 891 19.55 -4.27 -33.48
CA GLN A 891 19.22 -3.40 -32.36
C GLN A 891 18.30 -2.25 -32.82
N ASN A 892 18.73 -1.45 -33.80
CA ASN A 892 17.94 -0.31 -34.29
C ASN A 892 16.66 -0.77 -35.00
N ARG A 893 16.66 -1.94 -35.65
CA ARG A 893 15.46 -2.58 -36.20
C ARG A 893 14.43 -2.92 -35.12
N ARG A 894 14.89 -3.43 -33.96
CA ARG A 894 14.02 -3.72 -32.80
C ARG A 894 13.54 -2.45 -32.11
N ALA A 895 14.40 -1.45 -31.96
CA ALA A 895 14.03 -0.14 -31.43
C ALA A 895 12.96 0.54 -32.30
N LEU A 896 13.18 0.63 -33.62
CA LEU A 896 12.23 1.20 -34.57
C LEU A 896 10.88 0.48 -34.52
N ALA A 897 10.85 -0.86 -34.61
CA ALA A 897 9.62 -1.63 -34.52
C ALA A 897 8.89 -1.46 -33.17
N SER A 898 9.62 -1.23 -32.08
CA SER A 898 9.04 -0.96 -30.76
C SER A 898 8.54 0.48 -30.63
N MET A 899 9.21 1.46 -31.25
CA MET A 899 8.76 2.86 -31.29
C MET A 899 7.48 3.01 -32.12
N ILE A 900 7.39 2.36 -33.29
CA ILE A 900 6.17 2.36 -34.11
C ILE A 900 5.02 1.66 -33.38
N ARG A 901 5.27 0.50 -32.74
CA ARG A 901 4.27 -0.15 -31.88
C ARG A 901 3.79 0.77 -30.75
N LEU A 902 4.73 1.41 -30.04
CA LEU A 902 4.40 2.31 -28.93
C LEU A 902 3.58 3.49 -29.44
N LEU A 903 3.95 4.11 -30.56
CA LEU A 903 3.19 5.19 -31.18
C LEU A 903 1.76 4.73 -31.54
N ALA A 904 1.60 3.56 -32.18
CA ALA A 904 0.28 3.00 -32.50
C ALA A 904 -0.59 2.81 -31.24
N GLU A 905 -0.06 2.17 -30.19
CA GLU A 905 -0.77 1.93 -28.93
C GLU A 905 -1.10 3.23 -28.17
N LEU A 906 -0.25 4.26 -28.26
CA LEU A 906 -0.53 5.59 -27.70
C LEU A 906 -1.59 6.35 -28.49
N LEU A 907 -1.59 6.22 -29.82
CA LEU A 907 -2.60 6.83 -30.70
C LEU A 907 -3.98 6.19 -30.50
N ASP A 908 -4.07 4.87 -30.36
CA ASP A 908 -5.33 4.16 -30.08
C ASP A 908 -5.91 4.51 -28.69
N ALA A 909 -5.05 4.80 -27.71
CA ALA A 909 -5.46 5.26 -26.40
C ALA A 909 -5.86 6.76 -26.36
N SER A 910 -5.62 7.52 -27.42
CA SER A 910 -5.81 8.98 -27.47
C SER A 910 -7.22 9.37 -27.90
N GLY A 911 -7.94 10.05 -27.01
CA GLY A 911 -9.34 10.44 -27.22
C GLY A 911 -9.60 11.69 -28.10
N SER A 912 -8.56 12.35 -28.63
CA SER A 912 -8.74 13.52 -29.51
C SER A 912 -7.69 13.64 -30.62
N ASP A 913 -8.10 14.13 -31.79
CA ASP A 913 -7.22 14.35 -32.95
C ASP A 913 -6.08 15.34 -32.65
N GLY A 914 -6.32 16.31 -31.74
CA GLY A 914 -5.32 17.28 -31.32
C GLY A 914 -4.21 16.69 -30.45
N ASP A 915 -4.52 15.63 -29.70
CA ASP A 915 -3.56 14.84 -28.93
C ASP A 915 -2.81 13.85 -29.85
N ARG A 916 -3.53 13.19 -30.76
CA ARG A 916 -2.94 12.32 -31.80
C ARG A 916 -1.88 13.06 -32.63
N GLY A 917 -2.20 14.23 -33.14
CA GLY A 917 -1.24 15.06 -33.88
C GLY A 917 -0.04 15.55 -33.04
N ALA A 918 -0.22 15.73 -31.73
CA ALA A 918 0.89 16.08 -30.83
C ALA A 918 1.80 14.86 -30.54
N LEU A 919 1.23 13.65 -30.48
CA LEU A 919 1.99 12.39 -30.34
C LEU A 919 2.82 12.09 -31.59
N THR A 920 2.24 12.14 -32.78
CA THR A 920 3.00 11.86 -34.02
C THR A 920 4.14 12.88 -34.21
N ALA A 921 3.90 14.17 -33.92
CA ALA A 921 4.95 15.20 -33.96
C ALA A 921 6.09 14.92 -32.95
N ALA A 922 5.76 14.56 -31.71
CA ALA A 922 6.77 14.26 -30.69
C ALA A 922 7.60 13.01 -31.03
N PHE A 923 7.00 11.97 -31.65
CA PHE A 923 7.76 10.81 -32.14
C PHE A 923 8.59 11.12 -33.40
N ALA A 924 8.12 12.03 -34.26
CA ALA A 924 8.91 12.54 -35.38
C ALA A 924 10.18 13.27 -34.90
N GLU A 925 10.07 14.07 -33.84
CA GLU A 925 11.21 14.72 -33.20
C GLU A 925 12.21 13.72 -32.62
N VAL A 926 11.77 12.71 -31.87
CA VAL A 926 12.66 11.65 -31.31
C VAL A 926 13.40 10.88 -32.41
N LEU A 927 12.82 10.74 -33.60
CA LEU A 927 13.46 10.09 -34.75
C LEU A 927 14.33 11.02 -35.60
N THR A 928 14.14 12.34 -35.52
CA THR A 928 14.80 13.32 -36.40
C THR A 928 15.90 14.07 -35.65
N VAL A 929 17.13 13.54 -35.72
CA VAL A 929 18.31 14.13 -35.04
C VAL A 929 18.68 15.52 -35.60
N GLU A 930 18.49 15.75 -36.89
CA GLU A 930 18.72 17.04 -37.56
C GLU A 930 17.73 17.26 -38.71
N GLY A 931 17.07 18.43 -38.77
CA GLY A 931 16.11 18.77 -39.83
C GLY A 931 14.83 19.39 -39.28
N ASP A 932 13.79 19.45 -40.12
CA ASP A 932 12.43 19.80 -39.68
C ASP A 932 11.59 18.50 -39.57
N PRO A 933 11.30 18.03 -38.35
CA PRO A 933 10.59 16.76 -38.10
C PRO A 933 9.19 16.69 -38.72
N MET A 934 8.56 17.84 -38.98
CA MET A 934 7.19 17.91 -39.52
C MET A 934 7.07 17.28 -40.91
N HIS A 935 8.18 17.15 -41.65
CA HIS A 935 8.23 16.50 -42.96
C HIS A 935 8.04 14.97 -42.89
N HIS A 936 8.18 14.36 -41.70
CA HIS A 936 8.15 12.91 -41.51
C HIS A 936 6.85 12.38 -40.90
N ILE A 937 5.90 13.26 -40.58
CA ILE A 937 4.61 12.90 -39.99
C ILE A 937 3.81 11.96 -40.91
N SER A 938 3.71 12.26 -42.20
CA SER A 938 2.95 11.45 -43.18
C SER A 938 3.52 10.03 -43.35
N LEU A 939 4.83 9.87 -43.21
CA LEU A 939 5.52 8.59 -43.23
C LEU A 939 5.27 7.81 -41.93
N LEU A 940 5.23 8.49 -40.78
CA LEU A 940 4.93 7.84 -39.50
C LEU A 940 3.47 7.39 -39.38
N ASP A 941 2.52 8.23 -39.80
CA ASP A 941 1.10 7.84 -39.86
C ASP A 941 0.93 6.59 -40.75
N ARG A 942 1.57 6.57 -41.93
CA ARG A 942 1.60 5.38 -42.80
C ARG A 942 2.21 4.15 -42.11
N LEU A 943 3.33 4.31 -41.43
CA LEU A 943 4.02 3.20 -40.75
C LEU A 943 3.24 2.66 -39.54
N VAL A 944 2.36 3.48 -38.94
CA VAL A 944 1.40 3.05 -37.91
C VAL A 944 0.20 2.33 -38.53
N ASP A 945 -0.37 2.85 -39.62
CA ASP A 945 -1.50 2.24 -40.32
C ASP A 945 -1.15 0.88 -40.97
N ASP A 946 0.11 0.70 -41.41
CA ASP A 946 0.63 -0.54 -42.01
C ASP A 946 1.17 -1.57 -40.97
N PHE A 947 1.04 -1.33 -39.65
CA PHE A 947 1.59 -2.16 -38.55
C PHE A 947 0.60 -3.18 -37.94
#